data_AF-A0A4Q2JFX5-F1
#
_entry.id   AF-A0A4Q2JFX5-F1
#
_cell.length_a   1.000
_cell.length_b   1.000
_cell.length_c   1.000
_cell.angle_alpha   90.00
_cell.angle_beta   90.00
_cell.angle_gamma   90.00
#
_symmetry.space_group_name_H-M   'P 1'
#
loop_
_entity.id
_entity.type
_entity.pdbx_description
1 polymer ?
#
loop_
_entity_poly.entity_id
_entity_poly.type
_entity_poly.pdbx_seq_one_letter_code
_entity_poly.pdbx_strand_id
1 'polypeptide(L)'
;MRLTRLLSTLMIPSLAATGLLTWDTDGTDGPTTTSGNGTWNLSGITWNDGTASRAWQPDSDARFAPGPGVVSRVGIGGDLVAAGSVSVSGEGTTVLEGALGNLSARAVEVRTTGAGKLAVIGASSTQGALASFVVANDASLYLSGSSLATSLQVEGDGNSENRGALRLDEGSALTGPVALTGNATIGSSSTGTISGQISGAFGVSRSAVGAGTLVLGGSNTFTGGFTSTRGIVRTGQDDAFGSGPVVLAGTLTSTGTAPRAFDNAVDLTASTTFGDAAAPGALHFTGAVTIAADTTLTTVAPLHLERAALSGAVTHAGAGALEIGTIDVTADARIDGAALTIPETGLTIDTGDHTVTLNAPLSGTGRVTKTGTGVLRIVGANASSEGIDVLAGSVELFPFGPGLPDDLQVYPSGDSITFGGSAPAGYRGALASLLAPVAPGFRFVGDSRVGPGTLPAEQQNHGGHSSFSTWDIERNLDGLATETFAQYGGTDRDPHGGHWLTGLDAPLTYSVPGRGSFTYGPRAALSPDVVLLLVGANDLFRLNWDQQTDADGNVARRHYRDLLDKLTTMLPDADIFAGAVTPYNNASTSAENRRVAAYNAMIAELVAEAAAAGEKVHLVDLNTGYTGGFVDTLHPDAAGYGWMARQWQAAMMSELARPAVEPLEVNASVSSRCAGGKAVLAVKTPNLSDAPVSITYESAFGTKSFPDVQPGDNAFHAFSTRVTELPAGELTVTMTANVEGQPITTISVVESPARSCD
;
A
#
# COMPACT_ATOMS: atom_id res chain seq x y z
N MET A 1 3.39 -26.52 27.30
CA MET A 1 2.65 -27.80 27.33
C MET A 1 1.31 -27.57 26.64
N ARG A 2 1.14 -28.15 25.44
CA ARG A 2 -0.10 -28.50 24.69
C ARG A 2 -1.35 -27.58 24.80
N LEU A 3 -1.79 -26.98 23.67
CA LEU A 3 -2.85 -27.49 22.75
C LEU A 3 -4.24 -27.56 23.45
N THR A 4 -5.36 -26.99 22.98
CA THR A 4 -5.87 -26.85 21.61
C THR A 4 -7.13 -25.95 21.59
N ARG A 5 -7.41 -25.36 20.43
CA ARG A 5 -8.60 -24.63 19.96
C ARG A 5 -9.97 -25.31 20.24
N LEU A 6 -11.02 -24.47 20.25
CA LEU A 6 -12.20 -24.45 19.35
C LEU A 6 -13.56 -24.27 20.07
N LEU A 7 -14.37 -23.38 19.46
CA LEU A 7 -15.84 -23.27 19.56
C LEU A 7 -16.41 -22.78 20.89
N SER A 8 -16.36 -21.46 21.11
CA SER A 8 -17.45 -20.79 21.83
C SER A 8 -18.49 -20.33 20.81
N THR A 9 -19.40 -21.24 20.48
CA THR A 9 -20.76 -20.91 20.04
C THR A 9 -21.27 -19.85 21.00
N LEU A 10 -21.57 -18.64 20.51
CA LEU A 10 -22.20 -17.61 21.32
C LEU A 10 -23.58 -18.15 21.71
N MET A 11 -23.66 -18.76 22.89
CA MET A 11 -24.92 -19.15 23.51
C MET A 11 -25.75 -17.89 23.64
N ILE A 12 -26.89 -17.88 22.95
CA ILE A 12 -27.97 -16.94 23.16
C ILE A 12 -28.39 -17.10 24.63
N PRO A 13 -28.21 -16.09 25.50
CA PRO A 13 -28.76 -16.18 26.85
C PRO A 13 -30.28 -16.20 26.75
N SER A 14 -30.93 -17.21 27.36
CA SER A 14 -32.37 -17.21 27.56
C SER A 14 -32.74 -16.12 28.55
N LEU A 15 -33.06 -14.93 28.06
CA LEU A 15 -33.59 -13.83 28.84
C LEU A 15 -35.10 -13.75 28.59
N ALA A 16 -35.85 -13.81 29.70
CA ALA A 16 -37.30 -13.66 29.74
C ALA A 16 -37.70 -12.32 29.09
N ALA A 17 -38.66 -12.38 28.16
CA ALA A 17 -39.19 -11.21 27.48
C ALA A 17 -40.25 -10.52 28.34
N THR A 18 -40.02 -9.26 28.71
CA THR A 18 -41.10 -8.31 29.06
C THR A 18 -40.95 -7.07 28.17
N GLY A 19 -41.61 -7.11 27.01
CA GLY A 19 -41.81 -5.96 26.12
C GLY A 19 -43.29 -5.89 25.75
N LEU A 20 -43.84 -4.68 25.72
CA LEU A 20 -45.25 -4.38 25.47
C LEU A 20 -45.55 -4.46 23.95
N LEU A 21 -46.44 -5.36 23.54
CA LEU A 21 -47.07 -5.32 22.21
C LEU A 21 -48.33 -4.46 22.31
N THR A 22 -48.47 -3.44 21.46
CA THR A 22 -49.73 -2.69 21.28
C THR A 22 -50.35 -3.08 19.95
N TRP A 23 -51.45 -3.81 20.01
CA TRP A 23 -52.36 -4.05 18.89
C TRP A 23 -53.33 -2.87 18.83
N ASP A 24 -53.45 -2.21 17.68
CA ASP A 24 -54.42 -1.14 17.50
C ASP A 24 -55.01 -1.26 16.09
N THR A 25 -56.27 -1.70 16.02
CA THR A 25 -57.01 -1.80 14.77
C THR A 25 -57.82 -0.53 14.46
N ASP A 26 -57.81 0.51 15.29
CA ASP A 26 -58.82 1.59 15.16
C ASP A 26 -58.45 2.95 15.78
N GLY A 27 -57.38 3.08 16.56
CA GLY A 27 -57.06 4.27 17.35
C GLY A 27 -57.90 4.44 18.63
N THR A 28 -58.80 3.52 18.96
CA THR A 28 -59.70 3.64 20.12
C THR A 28 -60.04 2.27 20.73
N ASP A 29 -59.49 1.99 21.93
CA ASP A 29 -59.87 0.97 22.92
C ASP A 29 -59.71 -0.55 22.60
N GLY A 30 -58.69 -1.19 23.19
CA GLY A 30 -58.75 -2.61 23.64
C GLY A 30 -57.45 -3.45 23.52
N PRO A 31 -57.35 -4.58 24.27
CA PRO A 31 -56.56 -4.74 25.49
C PRO A 31 -55.03 -4.79 25.30
N THR A 32 -54.31 -4.12 26.20
CA THR A 32 -52.85 -4.22 26.39
C THR A 32 -52.49 -5.42 27.26
N THR A 33 -51.73 -6.42 26.77
CA THR A 33 -50.73 -7.19 27.57
C THR A 33 -49.83 -8.12 26.72
N THR A 34 -48.53 -8.11 27.07
CA THR A 34 -47.41 -9.10 26.97
C THR A 34 -47.69 -10.48 26.34
N SER A 35 -46.90 -11.05 25.40
CA SER A 35 -45.43 -11.19 25.40
C SER A 35 -44.84 -11.60 24.04
N GLY A 36 -43.76 -10.94 23.64
CA GLY A 36 -42.47 -11.63 23.47
C GLY A 36 -42.12 -12.32 22.15
N ASN A 37 -42.93 -13.21 21.60
CA ASN A 37 -42.64 -13.97 20.36
C ASN A 37 -43.96 -14.51 19.79
N GLY A 38 -44.03 -14.83 18.50
CA GLY A 38 -45.16 -15.60 17.98
C GLY A 38 -45.10 -15.91 16.48
N THR A 39 -46.04 -16.73 16.02
CA THR A 39 -46.06 -17.30 14.67
C THR A 39 -47.44 -17.19 14.03
N TRP A 40 -47.48 -16.81 12.76
CA TRP A 40 -48.66 -16.92 11.89
C TRP A 40 -48.76 -18.33 11.29
N ASN A 41 -49.93 -18.95 11.37
CA ASN A 41 -50.19 -20.29 10.81
C ASN A 41 -50.56 -20.26 9.31
N LEU A 42 -50.64 -21.44 8.69
CA LEU A 42 -51.18 -21.63 7.34
C LEU A 42 -52.58 -21.00 7.24
N SER A 43 -52.75 -20.08 6.28
CA SER A 43 -53.90 -19.20 6.03
C SER A 43 -53.91 -17.83 6.72
N GLY A 44 -52.93 -17.46 7.54
CA GLY A 44 -52.73 -16.07 7.98
C GLY A 44 -53.84 -15.47 8.85
N ILE A 45 -54.75 -16.29 9.37
CA ILE A 45 -55.94 -15.88 10.14
C ILE A 45 -55.79 -16.11 11.66
N THR A 46 -54.64 -16.61 12.13
CA THR A 46 -54.42 -16.87 13.57
C THR A 46 -52.99 -16.57 14.02
N TRP A 47 -52.84 -15.70 15.01
CA TRP A 47 -51.58 -15.43 15.71
C TRP A 47 -51.45 -16.37 16.91
N ASN A 48 -50.29 -17.02 17.04
CA ASN A 48 -49.97 -17.86 18.20
C ASN A 48 -48.71 -17.34 18.89
N ASP A 49 -48.83 -16.89 20.15
CA ASP A 49 -47.70 -16.41 20.97
C ASP A 49 -47.02 -17.51 21.80
N GLY A 50 -47.37 -18.77 21.55
CA GLY A 50 -46.93 -19.95 22.32
C GLY A 50 -47.77 -20.24 23.55
N THR A 51 -48.66 -19.32 23.96
CA THR A 51 -49.56 -19.47 25.11
C THR A 51 -51.05 -19.40 24.73
N ALA A 52 -51.39 -18.64 23.69
CA ALA A 52 -52.74 -18.47 23.19
C ALA A 52 -52.77 -18.29 21.66
N SER A 53 -53.86 -18.75 21.05
CA SER A 53 -54.19 -18.50 19.63
C SER A 53 -55.27 -17.43 19.52
N ARG A 54 -55.06 -16.42 18.69
CA ARG A 54 -55.99 -15.30 18.48
C ARG A 54 -56.34 -15.15 17.01
N ALA A 55 -57.62 -14.93 16.70
CA ALA A 55 -58.06 -14.67 15.33
C ALA A 55 -57.48 -13.34 14.83
N TRP A 56 -57.08 -13.31 13.56
CA TRP A 56 -56.58 -12.12 12.87
C TRP A 56 -57.58 -11.68 11.81
N GLN A 57 -57.87 -10.39 11.81
CA GLN A 57 -58.68 -9.79 10.78
C GLN A 57 -57.81 -9.49 9.56
N PRO A 58 -58.17 -10.02 8.37
CA PRO A 58 -57.62 -9.52 7.11
C PRO A 58 -57.76 -7.98 7.07
N ASP A 59 -56.78 -7.30 6.48
CA ASP A 59 -56.71 -5.83 6.31
C ASP A 59 -56.29 -4.98 7.55
N SER A 60 -55.90 -5.59 8.68
CA SER A 60 -55.40 -4.87 9.88
C SER A 60 -53.90 -4.53 9.83
N ASP A 61 -53.50 -3.44 10.51
CA ASP A 61 -52.09 -3.10 10.77
C ASP A 61 -51.48 -4.00 11.86
N ALA A 62 -50.23 -4.44 11.69
CA ALA A 62 -49.44 -5.13 12.72
C ALA A 62 -48.39 -4.18 13.29
N ARG A 63 -48.29 -4.05 14.62
CA ARG A 63 -47.31 -3.18 15.27
C ARG A 63 -46.45 -3.93 16.29
N PHE A 64 -45.13 -3.78 16.18
CA PHE A 64 -44.14 -4.37 17.09
C PHE A 64 -43.28 -3.27 17.71
N ALA A 65 -43.22 -3.21 19.04
CA ALA A 65 -42.50 -2.17 19.77
C ALA A 65 -41.72 -2.73 20.98
N PRO A 66 -40.74 -3.63 20.77
CA PRO A 66 -39.97 -4.18 21.88
C PRO A 66 -39.22 -3.08 22.65
N GLY A 67 -39.16 -3.23 23.98
CA GLY A 67 -38.42 -2.32 24.85
C GLY A 67 -36.88 -2.48 24.71
N PRO A 68 -36.10 -1.60 25.36
CA PRO A 68 -34.64 -1.62 25.27
C PRO A 68 -34.06 -2.99 25.66
N GLY A 69 -33.17 -3.53 24.83
CA GLY A 69 -32.52 -4.83 25.06
C GLY A 69 -33.42 -6.06 24.88
N VAL A 70 -34.70 -5.89 24.55
CA VAL A 70 -35.64 -6.98 24.29
C VAL A 70 -35.51 -7.45 22.84
N VAL A 71 -35.53 -8.76 22.63
CA VAL A 71 -35.62 -9.38 21.30
C VAL A 71 -36.98 -10.06 21.16
N SER A 72 -37.74 -9.70 20.12
CA SER A 72 -39.03 -10.31 19.79
C SER A 72 -39.00 -10.97 18.42
N ARG A 73 -39.25 -12.28 18.37
CA ARG A 73 -39.24 -13.10 17.15
C ARG A 73 -40.65 -13.29 16.60
N VAL A 74 -40.79 -13.08 15.30
CA VAL A 74 -42.04 -13.15 14.54
C VAL A 74 -41.84 -14.15 13.41
N GLY A 75 -42.46 -15.32 13.54
CA GLY A 75 -42.41 -16.39 12.55
C GLY A 75 -43.52 -16.28 11.50
N ILE A 76 -43.16 -16.46 10.22
CA ILE A 76 -44.12 -16.53 9.11
C ILE A 76 -44.20 -17.98 8.61
N GLY A 77 -45.23 -18.70 9.08
CA GLY A 77 -45.41 -20.14 8.84
C GLY A 77 -46.33 -20.50 7.66
N GLY A 78 -47.04 -19.54 7.07
CA GLY A 78 -47.95 -19.73 5.91
C GLY A 78 -48.27 -18.41 5.21
N ASP A 79 -49.14 -18.42 4.18
CA ASP A 79 -49.62 -17.20 3.47
C ASP A 79 -50.22 -16.21 4.47
N LEU A 80 -49.41 -15.23 4.88
CA LEU A 80 -49.82 -14.12 5.72
C LEU A 80 -50.39 -13.04 4.80
N VAL A 81 -51.72 -12.95 4.78
CA VAL A 81 -52.44 -11.85 4.14
C VAL A 81 -52.64 -10.73 5.17
N ALA A 82 -51.57 -9.98 5.46
CA ALA A 82 -51.63 -8.79 6.30
C ALA A 82 -51.96 -7.58 5.41
N ALA A 83 -53.20 -7.44 4.97
CA ALA A 83 -53.54 -6.42 3.95
C ALA A 83 -53.43 -4.94 4.39
N GLY A 84 -53.03 -4.66 5.64
CA GLY A 84 -52.58 -3.35 6.14
C GLY A 84 -51.05 -3.12 6.05
N SER A 85 -50.46 -2.43 7.03
CA SER A 85 -49.01 -2.20 7.18
C SER A 85 -48.42 -3.01 8.35
N VAL A 86 -47.14 -3.34 8.27
CA VAL A 86 -46.37 -3.90 9.40
C VAL A 86 -45.42 -2.82 9.92
N SER A 87 -45.64 -2.31 11.13
CA SER A 87 -44.79 -1.29 11.74
C SER A 87 -43.93 -1.88 12.85
N VAL A 88 -42.63 -1.59 12.81
CA VAL A 88 -41.64 -1.96 13.83
C VAL A 88 -41.08 -0.67 14.43
N SER A 89 -41.12 -0.55 15.74
CA SER A 89 -40.72 0.64 16.50
C SER A 89 -40.07 0.25 17.83
N GLY A 90 -39.77 1.23 18.68
CA GLY A 90 -39.14 0.99 19.99
C GLY A 90 -37.63 0.77 19.92
N GLU A 91 -37.05 0.47 21.08
CA GLU A 91 -35.58 0.38 21.29
C GLU A 91 -35.02 -1.05 21.30
N GLY A 92 -35.90 -2.05 21.16
CA GLY A 92 -35.53 -3.46 21.07
C GLY A 92 -35.39 -3.98 19.63
N THR A 93 -35.03 -5.25 19.50
CA THR A 93 -34.91 -5.92 18.19
C THR A 93 -36.16 -6.72 17.89
N THR A 94 -36.80 -6.48 16.74
CA THR A 94 -37.79 -7.41 16.17
C THR A 94 -37.11 -8.29 15.13
N VAL A 95 -37.25 -9.60 15.22
CA VAL A 95 -36.68 -10.57 14.28
C VAL A 95 -37.80 -11.18 13.44
N LEU A 96 -37.78 -11.00 12.13
CA LEU A 96 -38.63 -11.73 11.19
C LEU A 96 -37.91 -12.98 10.69
N GLU A 97 -38.55 -14.13 10.82
CA GLU A 97 -38.01 -15.44 10.42
C GLU A 97 -39.09 -16.27 9.69
N GLY A 98 -38.67 -17.23 8.87
CA GLY A 98 -39.57 -18.11 8.11
C GLY A 98 -39.76 -17.70 6.65
N ALA A 99 -40.90 -18.04 6.06
CA ALA A 99 -41.16 -17.86 4.63
C ALA A 99 -41.63 -16.43 4.31
N LEU A 100 -40.70 -15.48 4.18
CA LEU A 100 -41.04 -14.08 3.86
C LEU A 100 -41.81 -13.90 2.55
N GLY A 101 -41.62 -14.78 1.56
CA GLY A 101 -42.43 -14.77 0.34
C GLY A 101 -43.94 -14.89 0.59
N ASN A 102 -44.34 -15.25 1.81
CA ASN A 102 -45.74 -15.36 2.20
C ASN A 102 -46.28 -14.10 2.89
N LEU A 103 -45.48 -13.04 3.09
CA LEU A 103 -45.89 -11.79 3.73
C LEU A 103 -46.48 -10.79 2.73
N SER A 104 -47.79 -10.81 2.54
CA SER A 104 -48.48 -9.78 1.75
C SER A 104 -48.89 -8.63 2.67
N ALA A 105 -48.29 -7.44 2.49
CA ALA A 105 -48.65 -6.20 3.17
C ALA A 105 -48.47 -4.97 2.26
N ARG A 106 -49.00 -3.80 2.66
CA ARG A 106 -48.81 -2.54 1.92
C ARG A 106 -47.39 -2.01 2.08
N ALA A 107 -46.90 -1.96 3.32
CA ALA A 107 -45.52 -1.59 3.65
C ALA A 107 -45.05 -2.33 4.91
N VAL A 108 -43.74 -2.57 5.01
CA VAL A 108 -43.07 -2.88 6.29
C VAL A 108 -42.31 -1.62 6.72
N GLU A 109 -42.87 -0.89 7.68
CA GLU A 109 -42.31 0.37 8.19
C GLU A 109 -41.39 0.11 9.38
N VAL A 110 -40.12 0.50 9.26
CA VAL A 110 -39.12 0.41 10.33
C VAL A 110 -38.89 1.81 10.88
N ARG A 111 -39.35 2.04 12.11
CA ARG A 111 -39.35 3.32 12.85
C ARG A 111 -38.76 3.11 14.25
N THR A 112 -37.72 2.29 14.36
CA THR A 112 -37.05 1.98 15.62
C THR A 112 -36.22 3.17 16.10
N THR A 113 -35.94 3.22 17.39
CA THR A 113 -35.12 4.26 18.04
C THR A 113 -34.00 3.63 18.85
N GLY A 114 -33.04 4.42 19.32
CA GLY A 114 -31.97 3.92 20.18
C GLY A 114 -31.18 2.79 19.51
N ALA A 115 -31.08 1.62 20.13
CA ALA A 115 -30.42 0.43 19.56
C ALA A 115 -31.40 -0.52 18.85
N GLY A 116 -32.66 -0.12 18.71
CA GLY A 116 -33.72 -0.93 18.12
C GLY A 116 -33.52 -1.14 16.63
N LYS A 117 -33.98 -2.29 16.12
CA LYS A 117 -33.88 -2.64 14.69
C LYS A 117 -34.90 -3.70 14.29
N LEU A 118 -35.17 -3.76 12.99
CA LEU A 118 -35.79 -4.92 12.36
C LEU A 118 -34.69 -5.84 11.82
N ALA A 119 -34.59 -7.05 12.34
CA ALA A 119 -33.68 -8.09 11.87
C ALA A 119 -34.43 -9.12 11.00
N VAL A 120 -33.83 -9.53 9.90
CA VAL A 120 -34.34 -10.57 9.00
C VAL A 120 -33.26 -11.63 8.84
N ILE A 121 -33.51 -12.82 9.40
CA ILE A 121 -32.47 -13.84 9.57
C ILE A 121 -32.82 -15.12 8.80
N GLY A 122 -31.91 -15.57 7.94
CA GLY A 122 -32.01 -16.85 7.22
C GLY A 122 -33.24 -16.97 6.31
N ALA A 123 -33.84 -15.85 5.93
CA ALA A 123 -35.11 -15.81 5.23
C ALA A 123 -34.94 -15.28 3.80
N SER A 124 -35.67 -15.87 2.85
CA SER A 124 -35.63 -15.49 1.44
C SER A 124 -37.02 -15.12 0.93
N SER A 125 -37.10 -14.07 0.12
CA SER A 125 -38.31 -13.70 -0.63
C SER A 125 -38.08 -13.81 -2.13
N THR A 126 -39.06 -14.32 -2.87
CA THR A 126 -39.10 -14.22 -4.33
C THR A 126 -39.88 -12.97 -4.76
N GLN A 127 -39.57 -12.43 -5.95
CA GLN A 127 -40.20 -11.23 -6.51
C GLN A 127 -41.74 -11.42 -6.60
N GLY A 128 -42.51 -10.40 -6.19
CA GLY A 128 -43.96 -10.34 -6.40
C GLY A 128 -44.88 -10.63 -5.21
N ALA A 129 -44.36 -10.90 -4.02
CA ALA A 129 -45.20 -11.29 -2.87
C ALA A 129 -44.98 -10.48 -1.58
N LEU A 130 -44.23 -9.37 -1.63
CA LEU A 130 -43.91 -8.54 -0.47
C LEU A 130 -44.28 -7.06 -0.66
N ALA A 131 -44.68 -6.45 0.45
CA ALA A 131 -44.74 -5.00 0.68
C ALA A 131 -43.39 -4.32 0.43
N SER A 132 -43.40 -3.01 0.12
CA SER A 132 -42.16 -2.20 0.16
C SER A 132 -41.68 -2.06 1.61
N PHE A 133 -40.38 -2.25 1.87
CA PHE A 133 -39.80 -1.87 3.15
C PHE A 133 -39.60 -0.35 3.17
N VAL A 134 -39.91 0.30 4.28
CA VAL A 134 -39.68 1.74 4.48
C VAL A 134 -38.90 1.91 5.77
N VAL A 135 -37.62 2.26 5.67
CA VAL A 135 -36.74 2.50 6.81
C VAL A 135 -36.67 4.00 7.06
N ALA A 136 -37.25 4.44 8.17
CA ALA A 136 -37.25 5.83 8.57
C ALA A 136 -35.88 6.26 9.12
N ASN A 137 -35.68 7.58 9.22
CA ASN A 137 -34.49 8.14 9.84
C ASN A 137 -34.23 7.55 11.24
N ASP A 138 -32.96 7.33 11.57
CA ASP A 138 -32.46 6.69 12.81
C ASP A 138 -32.90 5.23 13.05
N ALA A 139 -33.62 4.61 12.12
CA ALA A 139 -34.03 3.21 12.21
C ALA A 139 -33.07 2.30 11.41
N SER A 140 -32.99 1.03 11.78
CA SER A 140 -32.13 0.06 11.09
C SER A 140 -32.87 -1.20 10.66
N LEU A 141 -32.70 -1.56 9.39
CA LEU A 141 -33.01 -2.87 8.82
C LEU A 141 -31.72 -3.69 8.73
N TYR A 142 -31.69 -4.83 9.39
CA TYR A 142 -30.56 -5.75 9.45
C TYR A 142 -30.88 -7.09 8.78
N LEU A 143 -30.12 -7.47 7.77
CA LEU A 143 -30.22 -8.75 7.08
C LEU A 143 -29.03 -9.64 7.45
N SER A 144 -29.30 -10.90 7.82
CA SER A 144 -28.26 -11.92 8.09
C SER A 144 -28.59 -13.22 7.39
N GLY A 145 -27.76 -13.64 6.43
CA GLY A 145 -28.00 -14.84 5.62
C GLY A 145 -29.32 -14.79 4.81
N SER A 146 -29.82 -13.59 4.51
CA SER A 146 -31.15 -13.37 3.94
C SER A 146 -31.09 -12.82 2.52
N SER A 147 -32.08 -13.15 1.68
CA SER A 147 -32.17 -12.65 0.30
C SER A 147 -33.53 -11.99 0.04
N LEU A 148 -33.52 -10.68 -0.21
CA LEU A 148 -34.73 -9.89 -0.43
C LEU A 148 -34.82 -9.40 -1.88
N ALA A 149 -35.99 -9.59 -2.49
CA ALA A 149 -36.27 -9.17 -3.88
C ALA A 149 -37.28 -8.02 -3.97
N THR A 150 -37.77 -7.53 -2.82
CA THR A 150 -38.74 -6.45 -2.75
C THR A 150 -38.08 -5.07 -2.79
N SER A 151 -38.86 -4.06 -3.17
CA SER A 151 -38.43 -2.66 -3.10
C SER A 151 -38.20 -2.21 -1.65
N LEU A 152 -37.21 -1.34 -1.46
CA LEU A 152 -36.85 -0.72 -0.20
C LEU A 152 -36.79 0.81 -0.37
N GLN A 153 -37.39 1.55 0.56
CA GLN A 153 -37.14 2.97 0.77
C GLN A 153 -36.29 3.13 2.02
N VAL A 154 -35.27 3.97 1.98
CA VAL A 154 -34.35 4.16 3.10
C VAL A 154 -33.85 5.59 3.19
N GLU A 155 -33.71 6.06 4.43
CA GLU A 155 -33.04 7.31 4.79
C GLU A 155 -32.38 7.19 6.17
N GLY A 156 -31.44 8.08 6.45
CA GLY A 156 -30.75 8.19 7.73
C GLY A 156 -29.52 7.31 7.87
N ASP A 157 -28.78 7.54 8.95
CA ASP A 157 -27.53 6.82 9.24
C ASP A 157 -27.74 5.47 9.93
N GLY A 158 -28.99 5.18 10.29
CA GLY A 158 -29.37 4.04 11.09
C GLY A 158 -29.39 4.34 12.57
N ASN A 159 -29.59 3.29 13.35
CA ASN A 159 -29.74 3.36 14.79
C ASN A 159 -28.38 3.66 15.48
N SER A 160 -28.42 3.79 16.82
CA SER A 160 -27.23 4.07 17.64
C SER A 160 -26.12 3.01 17.61
N GLU A 161 -26.33 1.87 16.94
CA GLU A 161 -25.25 0.92 16.67
C GLU A 161 -24.25 1.47 15.64
N ASN A 162 -24.62 2.51 14.89
CA ASN A 162 -23.82 3.15 13.84
C ASN A 162 -23.34 2.16 12.78
N ARG A 163 -24.22 1.21 12.42
CA ARG A 163 -23.94 0.14 11.43
C ARG A 163 -24.76 0.28 10.14
N GLY A 164 -25.40 1.44 9.96
CA GLY A 164 -26.22 1.76 8.79
C GLY A 164 -27.72 1.61 9.03
N ALA A 165 -28.50 2.42 8.31
CA ALA A 165 -29.95 2.25 8.19
C ALA A 165 -30.28 0.94 7.45
N LEU A 166 -29.39 0.52 6.54
CA LEU A 166 -29.42 -0.81 5.95
C LEU A 166 -28.12 -1.56 6.28
N ARG A 167 -28.23 -2.74 6.87
CA ARG A 167 -27.09 -3.60 7.19
C ARG A 167 -27.25 -4.98 6.55
N LEU A 168 -26.28 -5.44 5.78
CA LEU A 168 -26.29 -6.75 5.11
C LEU A 168 -25.09 -7.60 5.53
N ASP A 169 -25.33 -8.72 6.22
CA ASP A 169 -24.28 -9.63 6.68
C ASP A 169 -24.54 -11.09 6.26
N GLU A 170 -23.54 -11.94 6.46
CA GLU A 170 -23.57 -13.38 6.27
C GLU A 170 -24.00 -13.80 4.87
N GLY A 171 -23.53 -13.08 3.85
CA GLY A 171 -23.87 -13.34 2.45
C GLY A 171 -25.26 -12.83 2.06
N SER A 172 -25.88 -11.96 2.87
CA SER A 172 -27.18 -11.38 2.54
C SER A 172 -27.17 -10.64 1.20
N ALA A 173 -28.29 -10.73 0.48
CA ALA A 173 -28.47 -10.14 -0.84
C ALA A 173 -29.76 -9.34 -0.95
N LEU A 174 -29.71 -8.18 -1.61
CA LEU A 174 -30.86 -7.37 -1.96
C LEU A 174 -30.90 -7.22 -3.48
N THR A 175 -31.89 -7.83 -4.13
CA THR A 175 -32.07 -7.78 -5.59
C THR A 175 -33.18 -6.84 -6.02
N GLY A 176 -34.07 -6.45 -5.10
CA GLY A 176 -35.08 -5.44 -5.34
C GLY A 176 -34.50 -4.00 -5.31
N PRO A 177 -35.20 -3.02 -5.93
CA PRO A 177 -34.70 -1.65 -6.02
C PRO A 177 -34.68 -0.96 -4.66
N VAL A 178 -33.71 -0.07 -4.46
CA VAL A 178 -33.56 0.79 -3.29
C VAL A 178 -33.78 2.24 -3.69
N ALA A 179 -34.78 2.88 -3.12
CA ALA A 179 -35.07 4.30 -3.29
C ALA A 179 -34.61 5.08 -2.06
N LEU A 180 -33.71 6.04 -2.26
CA LEU A 180 -33.23 6.93 -1.22
C LEU A 180 -34.25 8.07 -1.04
N THR A 181 -34.84 8.17 0.15
CA THR A 181 -35.74 9.30 0.52
C THR A 181 -35.01 10.39 1.30
N GLY A 182 -33.79 10.09 1.74
CA GLY A 182 -32.80 10.99 2.33
C GLY A 182 -31.40 10.36 2.19
N ASN A 183 -30.36 11.05 2.66
CA ASN A 183 -29.02 10.45 2.73
C ASN A 183 -29.06 9.20 3.60
N ALA A 184 -28.41 8.11 3.18
CA ALA A 184 -28.51 6.84 3.88
C ALA A 184 -27.14 6.22 4.12
N THR A 185 -26.97 5.59 5.30
CA THR A 185 -25.78 4.77 5.59
C THR A 185 -26.06 3.28 5.39
N ILE A 186 -25.16 2.58 4.70
CA ILE A 186 -25.22 1.13 4.45
C ILE A 186 -24.01 0.44 5.09
N GLY A 187 -24.23 -0.63 5.86
CA GLY A 187 -23.17 -1.39 6.51
C GLY A 187 -23.10 -2.85 6.12
N SER A 188 -21.90 -3.43 6.28
CA SER A 188 -21.67 -4.87 6.18
C SER A 188 -20.41 -5.27 6.96
N SER A 189 -20.58 -6.07 8.01
CA SER A 189 -19.52 -6.66 8.84
C SER A 189 -18.91 -7.93 8.25
N SER A 190 -19.55 -8.52 7.23
CA SER A 190 -19.07 -9.67 6.46
C SER A 190 -19.31 -9.39 4.97
N THR A 191 -19.85 -10.29 4.16
CA THR A 191 -20.23 -9.96 2.77
C THR A 191 -21.72 -9.65 2.71
N GLY A 192 -22.07 -8.47 2.20
CA GLY A 192 -23.43 -8.06 1.87
C GLY A 192 -23.52 -7.56 0.44
N THR A 193 -24.58 -7.91 -0.29
CA THR A 193 -24.73 -7.60 -1.72
C THR A 193 -26.01 -6.84 -2.01
N ILE A 194 -25.91 -5.76 -2.77
CA ILE A 194 -27.04 -5.05 -3.36
C ILE A 194 -26.89 -5.14 -4.88
N SER A 195 -27.72 -5.95 -5.52
CA SER A 195 -27.78 -6.10 -6.98
C SER A 195 -28.93 -5.32 -7.60
N GLY A 196 -29.93 -4.95 -6.80
CA GLY A 196 -30.99 -4.03 -7.22
C GLY A 196 -30.46 -2.61 -7.39
N GLN A 197 -31.08 -1.84 -8.26
CA GLN A 197 -30.73 -0.44 -8.49
C GLN A 197 -30.96 0.39 -7.23
N ILE A 198 -29.96 1.17 -6.83
CA ILE A 198 -30.07 2.27 -5.86
C ILE A 198 -30.35 3.56 -6.64
N SER A 199 -31.35 4.34 -6.19
CA SER A 199 -31.86 5.52 -6.91
C SER A 199 -32.24 6.66 -5.95
N GLY A 200 -32.30 7.89 -6.46
CA GLY A 200 -32.74 9.07 -5.69
C GLY A 200 -31.75 10.24 -5.70
N ALA A 201 -32.16 11.40 -5.19
CA ALA A 201 -31.32 12.61 -5.21
C ALA A 201 -30.20 12.62 -4.15
N PHE A 202 -30.20 11.64 -3.25
CA PHE A 202 -29.41 11.63 -2.02
C PHE A 202 -28.17 10.74 -2.12
N GLY A 203 -27.26 10.90 -1.15
CA GLY A 203 -26.00 10.19 -1.09
C GLY A 203 -26.07 8.91 -0.28
N VAL A 204 -25.10 8.03 -0.53
CA VAL A 204 -24.90 6.78 0.21
C VAL A 204 -23.57 6.84 0.93
N SER A 205 -23.60 6.67 2.25
CA SER A 205 -22.38 6.48 3.04
C SER A 205 -22.24 5.01 3.42
N ARG A 206 -21.03 4.49 3.36
CA ARG A 206 -20.71 3.19 3.94
C ARG A 206 -20.44 3.36 5.43
N SER A 207 -21.05 2.52 6.25
CA SER A 207 -20.77 2.46 7.69
C SER A 207 -19.28 2.22 7.96
N ALA A 208 -18.71 3.05 8.84
CA ALA A 208 -17.35 2.87 9.35
C ALA A 208 -17.23 1.71 10.36
N VAL A 209 -18.35 1.24 10.93
CA VAL A 209 -18.41 0.16 11.91
C VAL A 209 -18.75 -1.16 11.21
N GLY A 210 -17.89 -2.17 11.39
CA GLY A 210 -18.01 -3.46 10.70
C GLY A 210 -17.49 -3.36 9.26
N ALA A 211 -16.18 -3.51 9.08
CA ALA A 211 -15.49 -3.26 7.80
C ALA A 211 -15.37 -4.53 6.93
N GLY A 212 -16.50 -5.20 6.66
CA GLY A 212 -16.57 -6.31 5.70
C GLY A 212 -16.62 -5.85 4.23
N THR A 213 -17.19 -6.66 3.35
CA THR A 213 -17.36 -6.40 1.92
C THR A 213 -18.79 -5.96 1.61
N LEU A 214 -18.96 -4.75 1.06
CA LEU A 214 -20.21 -4.29 0.47
C LEU A 214 -20.10 -4.44 -1.04
N VAL A 215 -20.96 -5.25 -1.63
CA VAL A 215 -21.03 -5.46 -3.07
C VAL A 215 -22.12 -4.58 -3.64
N LEU A 216 -21.75 -3.65 -4.51
CA LEU A 216 -22.66 -2.85 -5.33
C LEU A 216 -22.72 -3.49 -6.72
N GLY A 217 -23.61 -4.47 -6.87
CA GLY A 217 -23.73 -5.29 -8.08
C GLY A 217 -24.66 -4.70 -9.14
N GLY A 218 -25.53 -3.76 -8.75
CA GLY A 218 -26.51 -3.12 -9.63
C GLY A 218 -26.00 -1.87 -10.35
N SER A 219 -26.73 -1.46 -11.39
CA SER A 219 -26.56 -0.19 -12.08
C SER A 219 -27.35 0.88 -11.33
N ASN A 220 -26.66 1.90 -10.81
CA ASN A 220 -27.20 2.83 -9.83
C ASN A 220 -27.41 4.24 -10.43
N THR A 221 -28.46 4.93 -10.01
CA THR A 221 -28.87 6.24 -10.56
C THR A 221 -28.96 7.34 -9.51
N PHE A 222 -28.49 7.10 -8.29
CA PHE A 222 -28.48 8.14 -7.27
C PHE A 222 -27.46 9.25 -7.58
N THR A 223 -27.75 10.48 -7.17
CA THR A 223 -26.97 11.67 -7.56
C THR A 223 -26.23 12.34 -6.40
N GLY A 224 -26.53 12.01 -5.14
CA GLY A 224 -25.96 12.71 -3.98
C GLY A 224 -24.53 12.29 -3.60
N GLY A 225 -23.94 11.33 -4.31
CA GLY A 225 -22.57 10.86 -4.12
C GLY A 225 -22.45 9.62 -3.24
N PHE A 226 -21.25 9.03 -3.20
CA PHE A 226 -20.93 7.84 -2.43
C PHE A 226 -19.71 8.08 -1.55
N THR A 227 -19.77 7.69 -0.27
CA THR A 227 -18.64 7.82 0.66
C THR A 227 -18.28 6.47 1.27
N SER A 228 -17.02 6.07 1.20
CA SER A 228 -16.49 4.92 1.94
C SER A 228 -15.13 5.25 2.51
N THR A 229 -14.99 5.22 3.84
CA THR A 229 -13.74 5.56 4.52
C THR A 229 -12.92 4.34 4.97
N ARG A 230 -13.52 3.13 4.99
CA ARG A 230 -12.88 1.87 5.41
C ARG A 230 -13.61 0.66 4.80
N GLY A 231 -12.96 -0.51 4.86
CA GLY A 231 -13.53 -1.78 4.42
C GLY A 231 -13.38 -2.01 2.92
N ILE A 232 -14.09 -3.02 2.39
CA ILE A 232 -14.03 -3.39 0.97
C ILE A 232 -15.34 -3.00 0.27
N VAL A 233 -15.24 -2.20 -0.78
CA VAL A 233 -16.33 -1.95 -1.73
C VAL A 233 -16.02 -2.72 -3.01
N ARG A 234 -16.99 -3.52 -3.48
CA ARG A 234 -16.83 -4.34 -4.67
C ARG A 234 -17.91 -4.02 -5.69
N THR A 235 -17.54 -3.61 -6.90
CA THR A 235 -18.46 -3.07 -7.89
C THR A 235 -18.71 -4.03 -9.06
N GLY A 236 -19.98 -4.18 -9.42
CA GLY A 236 -20.44 -5.03 -10.52
C GLY A 236 -20.68 -4.30 -11.84
N GLN A 237 -20.80 -2.98 -11.80
CA GLN A 237 -21.12 -2.11 -12.94
C GLN A 237 -20.27 -0.84 -12.92
N ASP A 238 -20.23 -0.15 -14.04
CA ASP A 238 -19.51 1.12 -14.22
C ASP A 238 -20.19 2.27 -13.46
N ASP A 239 -21.53 2.30 -13.44
CA ASP A 239 -22.35 3.27 -12.72
C ASP A 239 -22.68 2.83 -11.27
N ALA A 240 -21.86 1.95 -10.68
CA ALA A 240 -22.11 1.42 -9.33
C ALA A 240 -22.16 2.52 -8.24
N PHE A 241 -21.57 3.69 -8.48
CA PHE A 241 -21.60 4.82 -7.54
C PHE A 241 -22.64 5.89 -7.88
N GLY A 242 -23.52 5.63 -8.85
CA GLY A 242 -24.39 6.67 -9.38
C GLY A 242 -23.59 7.77 -10.09
N SER A 243 -24.11 8.99 -10.14
CA SER A 243 -23.51 10.11 -10.88
C SER A 243 -22.88 11.21 -10.00
N GLY A 244 -23.02 11.09 -8.67
CA GLY A 244 -22.47 12.08 -7.74
C GLY A 244 -20.97 11.90 -7.48
N PRO A 245 -20.34 12.78 -6.68
CA PRO A 245 -18.94 12.63 -6.29
C PRO A 245 -18.72 11.41 -5.40
N VAL A 246 -17.50 10.88 -5.41
CA VAL A 246 -17.12 9.67 -4.69
C VAL A 246 -15.97 9.98 -3.74
N VAL A 247 -16.15 9.72 -2.45
CA VAL A 247 -15.09 9.84 -1.44
C VAL A 247 -14.63 8.44 -1.07
N LEU A 248 -13.36 8.13 -1.28
CA LEU A 248 -12.80 6.79 -1.07
C LEU A 248 -11.61 6.75 -0.12
N ALA A 249 -11.62 5.70 0.70
CA ALA A 249 -10.52 5.10 1.41
C ALA A 249 -10.83 3.61 1.64
N GLY A 250 -9.83 2.83 2.05
CA GLY A 250 -9.96 1.38 2.22
C GLY A 250 -9.66 0.62 0.93
N THR A 251 -10.51 -0.33 0.52
CA THR A 251 -10.28 -1.16 -0.67
C THR A 251 -11.45 -1.07 -1.66
N LEU A 252 -11.14 -0.80 -2.94
CA LEU A 252 -12.10 -0.86 -4.05
C LEU A 252 -11.72 -2.01 -4.99
N THR A 253 -12.68 -2.84 -5.39
CA THR A 253 -12.43 -3.98 -6.29
C THR A 253 -13.56 -4.17 -7.31
N SER A 254 -13.26 -4.86 -8.42
CA SER A 254 -14.29 -5.41 -9.32
C SER A 254 -14.89 -6.69 -8.73
N THR A 255 -16.12 -7.04 -9.11
CA THR A 255 -16.73 -8.34 -8.75
C THR A 255 -16.05 -9.54 -9.42
N GLY A 256 -15.22 -9.32 -10.43
CA GLY A 256 -14.53 -10.38 -11.18
C GLY A 256 -13.38 -9.82 -12.02
N THR A 257 -13.13 -10.42 -13.18
CA THR A 257 -12.07 -10.01 -14.11
C THR A 257 -12.50 -8.91 -15.09
N ALA A 258 -13.79 -8.57 -15.14
CA ALA A 258 -14.28 -7.52 -16.02
C ALA A 258 -13.78 -6.14 -15.54
N PRO A 259 -13.27 -5.29 -16.45
CA PRO A 259 -12.86 -3.94 -16.11
C PRO A 259 -14.06 -3.09 -15.68
N ARG A 260 -13.79 -2.05 -14.89
CA ARG A 260 -14.78 -1.07 -14.43
C ARG A 260 -14.31 0.33 -14.76
N ALA A 261 -15.17 1.12 -15.39
CA ALA A 261 -14.93 2.53 -15.67
C ALA A 261 -15.88 3.40 -14.81
N PHE A 262 -15.34 4.40 -14.12
CA PHE A 262 -16.12 5.28 -13.24
C PHE A 262 -15.98 6.74 -13.69
N ASP A 263 -17.11 7.35 -14.07
CA ASP A 263 -17.19 8.77 -14.49
C ASP A 263 -17.20 9.76 -13.32
N ASN A 264 -17.31 9.26 -12.09
CA ASN A 264 -17.41 10.10 -10.89
C ASN A 264 -16.13 10.90 -10.67
N ALA A 265 -16.27 12.16 -10.23
CA ALA A 265 -15.17 12.84 -9.55
C ALA A 265 -14.88 12.13 -8.22
N VAL A 266 -13.60 11.87 -7.94
CA VAL A 266 -13.17 11.09 -6.78
C VAL A 266 -12.26 11.91 -5.88
N ASP A 267 -12.52 11.88 -4.58
CA ASP A 267 -11.59 12.37 -3.56
C ASP A 267 -11.01 11.19 -2.78
N LEU A 268 -9.70 10.99 -2.87
CA LEU A 268 -8.98 10.03 -2.03
C LEU A 268 -8.56 10.70 -0.74
N THR A 269 -9.16 10.27 0.37
CA THR A 269 -8.97 10.90 1.69
C THR A 269 -7.96 10.19 2.58
N ALA A 270 -7.50 9.01 2.16
CA ALA A 270 -6.43 8.24 2.79
C ALA A 270 -5.86 7.21 1.80
N SER A 271 -4.78 6.53 2.21
CA SER A 271 -4.23 5.40 1.47
C SER A 271 -5.30 4.36 1.12
N THR A 272 -5.30 3.94 -0.14
CA THR A 272 -6.36 3.13 -0.73
C THR A 272 -5.78 1.96 -1.52
N THR A 273 -6.41 0.80 -1.41
CA THR A 273 -6.08 -0.40 -2.19
C THR A 273 -7.04 -0.57 -3.36
N PHE A 274 -6.51 -0.84 -4.54
CA PHE A 274 -7.26 -1.01 -5.78
C PHE A 274 -7.07 -2.43 -6.32
N GLY A 275 -8.15 -3.20 -6.35
CA GLY A 275 -8.20 -4.56 -6.90
C GLY A 275 -8.11 -5.68 -5.87
N ASP A 276 -8.29 -6.90 -6.38
CA ASP A 276 -8.21 -8.16 -5.64
C ASP A 276 -7.51 -9.19 -6.54
N ALA A 277 -6.54 -9.94 -6.01
CA ALA A 277 -5.81 -10.95 -6.76
C ALA A 277 -6.73 -12.10 -7.24
N ALA A 278 -7.83 -12.36 -6.53
CA ALA A 278 -8.83 -13.35 -6.94
C ALA A 278 -9.79 -12.82 -8.02
N ALA A 279 -9.91 -11.49 -8.15
CA ALA A 279 -10.80 -10.81 -9.09
C ALA A 279 -10.10 -9.57 -9.69
N PRO A 280 -9.10 -9.77 -10.57
CA PRO A 280 -8.18 -8.71 -11.00
C PRO A 280 -8.75 -7.81 -12.11
N GLY A 281 -10.06 -7.53 -12.09
CA GLY A 281 -10.67 -6.59 -13.04
C GLY A 281 -10.06 -5.20 -12.88
N ALA A 282 -9.59 -4.63 -14.00
CA ALA A 282 -8.97 -3.29 -14.01
C ALA A 282 -9.97 -2.22 -13.57
N LEU A 283 -9.46 -1.19 -12.89
CA LEU A 283 -10.25 -0.05 -12.41
C LEU A 283 -9.79 1.21 -13.15
N HIS A 284 -10.71 1.87 -13.82
CA HIS A 284 -10.46 3.04 -14.65
C HIS A 284 -11.33 4.20 -14.17
N PHE A 285 -10.71 5.31 -13.80
CA PHE A 285 -11.40 6.53 -13.42
C PHE A 285 -11.30 7.54 -14.56
N THR A 286 -12.43 7.84 -15.19
CA THR A 286 -12.55 8.85 -16.25
C THR A 286 -12.86 10.23 -15.68
N GLY A 287 -13.51 10.27 -14.50
CA GLY A 287 -13.60 11.48 -13.69
C GLY A 287 -12.27 11.84 -13.01
N ALA A 288 -12.13 13.11 -12.62
CA ALA A 288 -10.92 13.59 -11.97
C ALA A 288 -10.75 12.99 -10.57
N VAL A 289 -9.53 12.59 -10.23
CA VAL A 289 -9.17 12.05 -8.92
C VAL A 289 -8.31 13.05 -8.16
N THR A 290 -8.84 13.58 -7.06
CA THR A 290 -8.13 14.49 -6.15
C THR A 290 -7.36 13.70 -5.09
N ILE A 291 -6.08 14.01 -4.92
CA ILE A 291 -5.20 13.47 -3.87
C ILE A 291 -4.58 14.65 -3.12
N ALA A 292 -5.26 15.08 -2.06
CA ALA A 292 -4.98 16.33 -1.36
C ALA A 292 -3.89 16.25 -0.27
N ALA A 293 -3.38 15.05 -0.01
CA ALA A 293 -2.37 14.80 1.01
C ALA A 293 -1.52 13.58 0.63
N ASP A 294 -0.40 13.41 1.34
CA ASP A 294 0.48 12.26 1.17
C ASP A 294 -0.31 10.94 1.27
N THR A 295 -0.35 10.19 0.16
CA THR A 295 -1.24 9.05 0.00
C THR A 295 -0.51 7.87 -0.65
N THR A 296 -0.73 6.67 -0.11
CA THR A 296 -0.28 5.43 -0.77
C THR A 296 -1.40 4.83 -1.61
N LEU A 297 -1.15 4.64 -2.89
CA LEU A 297 -2.03 3.88 -3.79
C LEU A 297 -1.49 2.45 -3.89
N THR A 298 -2.20 1.48 -3.34
CA THR A 298 -1.80 0.07 -3.42
C THR A 298 -2.54 -0.63 -4.56
N THR A 299 -1.87 -0.91 -5.67
CA THR A 299 -2.46 -1.59 -6.84
C THR A 299 -2.28 -3.10 -6.73
N VAL A 300 -3.41 -3.82 -6.72
CA VAL A 300 -3.47 -5.28 -6.82
C VAL A 300 -3.95 -5.69 -8.21
N ALA A 301 -4.84 -4.88 -8.81
CA ALA A 301 -5.22 -4.93 -10.22
C ALA A 301 -4.73 -3.66 -10.94
N PRO A 302 -4.71 -3.62 -12.28
CA PRO A 302 -4.40 -2.40 -13.03
C PRO A 302 -5.35 -1.25 -12.64
N LEU A 303 -4.76 -0.09 -12.37
CA LEU A 303 -5.45 1.16 -12.07
C LEU A 303 -5.09 2.20 -13.13
N HIS A 304 -6.09 2.76 -13.79
CA HIS A 304 -5.93 3.86 -14.73
C HIS A 304 -6.69 5.09 -14.23
N LEU A 305 -5.98 6.22 -14.08
CA LEU A 305 -6.56 7.52 -13.77
C LEU A 305 -6.44 8.41 -15.00
N GLU A 306 -7.54 8.81 -15.64
CA GLU A 306 -7.46 9.78 -16.75
C GLU A 306 -6.84 11.10 -16.28
N ARG A 307 -7.18 11.51 -15.05
CA ARG A 307 -6.67 12.74 -14.45
C ARG A 307 -6.50 12.63 -12.94
N ALA A 308 -5.32 12.98 -12.45
CA ALA A 308 -4.98 13.06 -11.04
C ALA A 308 -4.58 14.50 -10.66
N ALA A 309 -5.31 15.08 -9.71
CA ALA A 309 -4.99 16.40 -9.14
C ALA A 309 -4.23 16.20 -7.81
N LEU A 310 -2.95 16.60 -7.77
CA LEU A 310 -2.05 16.33 -6.66
C LEU A 310 -1.71 17.61 -5.87
N SER A 311 -1.60 17.50 -4.56
CA SER A 311 -1.06 18.56 -3.69
C SER A 311 -0.07 18.03 -2.65
N GLY A 312 0.51 16.86 -2.89
CA GLY A 312 1.43 16.17 -1.99
C GLY A 312 2.06 14.94 -2.63
N ALA A 313 2.61 14.06 -1.82
CA ALA A 313 3.27 12.84 -2.29
C ALA A 313 2.28 11.71 -2.61
N VAL A 314 2.49 11.02 -3.72
CA VAL A 314 1.82 9.77 -4.06
C VAL A 314 2.85 8.65 -4.06
N THR A 315 2.66 7.65 -3.22
CA THR A 315 3.48 6.43 -3.26
C THR A 315 2.69 5.32 -3.95
N HIS A 316 3.17 4.86 -5.10
CA HIS A 316 2.66 3.66 -5.74
C HIS A 316 3.23 2.41 -5.05
N ALA A 317 2.35 1.59 -4.50
CA ALA A 317 2.67 0.30 -3.90
C ALA A 317 1.89 -0.82 -4.60
N GLY A 318 2.32 -2.07 -4.42
CA GLY A 318 1.64 -3.22 -5.01
C GLY A 318 2.22 -3.62 -6.37
N ALA A 319 1.58 -4.62 -7.00
CA ALA A 319 2.08 -5.27 -8.21
C ALA A 319 1.24 -4.95 -9.45
N GLY A 320 0.09 -4.28 -9.29
CA GLY A 320 -0.72 -3.81 -10.41
C GLY A 320 -0.04 -2.65 -11.13
N ALA A 321 -0.37 -2.46 -12.41
CA ALA A 321 0.05 -1.26 -13.13
C ALA A 321 -0.69 -0.04 -12.58
N LEU A 322 0.02 1.09 -12.46
CA LEU A 322 -0.56 2.41 -12.26
C LEU A 322 -0.33 3.22 -13.54
N GLU A 323 -1.41 3.60 -14.21
CA GLU A 323 -1.41 4.48 -15.37
C GLU A 323 -2.09 5.80 -14.99
N ILE A 324 -1.51 6.92 -15.42
CA ILE A 324 -2.09 8.25 -15.27
C ILE A 324 -2.01 8.97 -16.62
N GLY A 325 -3.14 9.48 -17.10
CA GLY A 325 -3.19 10.26 -18.36
C GLY A 325 -2.76 11.71 -18.17
N THR A 326 -3.25 12.37 -17.12
CA THR A 326 -2.93 13.77 -16.79
C THR A 326 -2.64 13.94 -15.31
N ILE A 327 -1.58 14.67 -14.97
CA ILE A 327 -1.24 15.13 -13.63
C ILE A 327 -1.36 16.65 -13.61
N ASP A 328 -2.27 17.17 -12.79
CA ASP A 328 -2.38 18.60 -12.47
C ASP A 328 -1.95 18.81 -11.02
N VAL A 329 -1.22 19.88 -10.70
CA VAL A 329 -0.81 20.16 -9.31
C VAL A 329 -1.22 21.53 -8.78
N THR A 330 -1.42 21.61 -7.47
CA THR A 330 -1.75 22.86 -6.74
C THR A 330 -0.75 23.20 -5.63
N ALA A 331 0.26 22.36 -5.48
CA ALA A 331 1.43 22.51 -4.62
C ALA A 331 2.54 21.61 -5.18
N ASP A 332 3.74 21.71 -4.61
CA ASP A 332 4.80 20.76 -4.94
C ASP A 332 4.32 19.32 -4.66
N ALA A 333 4.58 18.44 -5.63
CA ALA A 333 4.12 17.06 -5.59
C ALA A 333 5.23 16.09 -6.00
N ARG A 334 5.09 14.84 -5.57
CA ARG A 334 6.02 13.78 -5.97
C ARG A 334 5.31 12.45 -6.16
N ILE A 335 5.83 11.63 -7.08
CA ILE A 335 5.42 10.24 -7.28
C ILE A 335 6.59 9.33 -6.99
N ASP A 336 6.42 8.43 -6.03
CA ASP A 336 7.44 7.47 -5.57
C ASP A 336 6.95 6.02 -5.70
N GLY A 337 7.86 5.08 -5.47
CA GLY A 337 7.54 3.66 -5.29
C GLY A 337 7.66 2.85 -6.57
N ALA A 338 6.70 1.94 -6.81
CA ALA A 338 6.67 1.08 -7.99
C ALA A 338 6.44 1.89 -9.27
N ALA A 339 6.74 1.28 -10.42
CA ALA A 339 6.76 1.98 -11.70
C ALA A 339 5.43 2.69 -12.03
N LEU A 340 5.53 3.89 -12.59
CA LEU A 340 4.43 4.60 -13.25
C LEU A 340 4.44 4.23 -14.73
N THR A 341 3.36 3.63 -15.21
CA THR A 341 3.20 3.26 -16.63
C THR A 341 2.66 4.45 -17.41
N ILE A 342 3.38 4.87 -18.44
CA ILE A 342 2.94 5.93 -19.36
C ILE A 342 2.00 5.28 -20.40
N PRO A 343 0.72 5.67 -20.45
CA PRO A 343 -0.23 5.09 -21.38
C PRO A 343 0.14 5.43 -22.82
N GLU A 344 -0.28 4.62 -23.80
CA GLU A 344 0.04 4.85 -25.24
C GLU A 344 -0.41 6.24 -25.74
N THR A 345 -1.46 6.80 -25.14
CA THR A 345 -1.97 8.15 -25.41
C THR A 345 -1.06 9.27 -24.89
N GLY A 346 -0.09 8.95 -24.05
CA GLY A 346 0.82 9.88 -23.39
C GLY A 346 0.37 10.31 -22.00
N LEU A 347 1.31 10.84 -21.23
CA LEU A 347 1.12 11.45 -19.91
C LEU A 347 1.33 12.96 -20.02
N THR A 348 0.32 13.76 -19.70
CA THR A 348 0.47 15.22 -19.56
C THR A 348 0.74 15.57 -18.10
N ILE A 349 1.72 16.41 -17.83
CA ILE A 349 2.03 16.93 -16.50
C ILE A 349 1.98 18.45 -16.56
N ASP A 350 0.92 19.03 -16.00
CA ASP A 350 0.80 20.45 -15.76
C ASP A 350 1.34 20.77 -14.36
N THR A 351 2.51 21.40 -14.32
CA THR A 351 3.14 21.75 -13.06
C THR A 351 2.59 23.02 -12.43
N GLY A 352 1.72 23.77 -13.10
CA GLY A 352 1.41 25.15 -12.69
C GLY A 352 2.72 25.95 -12.55
N ASP A 353 2.93 26.60 -11.42
CA ASP A 353 4.19 27.24 -11.01
C ASP A 353 4.97 26.42 -9.95
N HIS A 354 4.62 25.16 -9.76
CA HIS A 354 5.17 24.26 -8.74
C HIS A 354 6.20 23.27 -9.29
N THR A 355 6.78 22.48 -8.39
CA THR A 355 7.67 21.37 -8.73
C THR A 355 6.93 20.04 -8.66
N VAL A 356 7.03 19.23 -9.72
CA VAL A 356 6.58 17.84 -9.75
C VAL A 356 7.79 16.93 -9.87
N THR A 357 8.00 16.04 -8.90
CA THR A 357 9.13 15.09 -8.89
C THR A 357 8.67 13.66 -9.16
N LEU A 358 9.21 13.02 -10.20
CA LEU A 358 9.00 11.62 -10.50
C LEU A 358 10.22 10.81 -10.06
N ASN A 359 10.10 10.15 -8.90
CA ASN A 359 11.10 9.21 -8.38
C ASN A 359 10.78 7.76 -8.74
N ALA A 360 9.50 7.45 -9.00
CA ALA A 360 9.08 6.15 -9.49
C ALA A 360 9.70 5.85 -10.87
N PRO A 361 10.13 4.61 -11.15
CA PRO A 361 10.54 4.24 -12.50
C PRO A 361 9.42 4.49 -13.52
N LEU A 362 9.76 5.01 -14.69
CA LEU A 362 8.81 5.17 -15.79
C LEU A 362 8.84 3.93 -16.68
N SER A 363 7.68 3.54 -17.21
CA SER A 363 7.56 2.44 -18.16
C SER A 363 6.45 2.75 -19.18
N GLY A 364 6.15 1.83 -20.09
CA GLY A 364 5.19 2.06 -21.16
C GLY A 364 5.83 2.68 -22.40
N THR A 365 4.99 3.05 -23.38
CA THR A 365 5.43 3.48 -24.72
C THR A 365 4.98 4.89 -25.09
N GLY A 366 4.12 5.52 -24.27
CA GLY A 366 3.68 6.88 -24.48
C GLY A 366 4.76 7.92 -24.19
N ARG A 367 4.49 9.16 -24.59
CA ARG A 367 5.35 10.32 -24.33
C ARG A 367 4.87 11.12 -23.13
N VAL A 368 5.79 11.81 -22.47
CA VAL A 368 5.48 12.77 -21.41
C VAL A 368 5.39 14.17 -22.02
N THR A 369 4.27 14.87 -21.83
CA THR A 369 4.12 16.28 -22.21
C THR A 369 4.14 17.14 -20.95
N LYS A 370 5.07 18.08 -20.88
CA LYS A 370 5.23 19.01 -19.75
C LYS A 370 4.64 20.38 -20.09
N THR A 371 3.67 20.83 -19.30
CA THR A 371 3.08 22.17 -19.34
C THR A 371 3.23 22.89 -17.99
N GLY A 372 2.77 24.14 -17.90
CA GLY A 372 2.98 24.99 -16.72
C GLY A 372 4.39 25.57 -16.65
N THR A 373 4.53 26.72 -15.98
CA THR A 373 5.81 27.44 -15.86
C THR A 373 6.78 26.85 -14.83
N GLY A 374 6.28 25.94 -13.98
CA GLY A 374 7.05 25.24 -12.95
C GLY A 374 7.99 24.16 -13.49
N VAL A 375 8.47 23.32 -12.58
CA VAL A 375 9.57 22.37 -12.82
C VAL A 375 9.06 20.94 -12.80
N LEU A 376 9.41 20.15 -13.82
CA LEU A 376 9.29 18.69 -13.77
C LEU A 376 10.66 18.08 -13.53
N ARG A 377 10.83 17.42 -12.39
CA ARG A 377 12.06 16.70 -12.03
C ARG A 377 11.84 15.21 -12.25
N ILE A 378 12.71 14.58 -13.03
CA ILE A 378 12.70 13.12 -13.27
C ILE A 378 14.00 12.53 -12.77
N VAL A 379 13.87 11.47 -11.97
CA VAL A 379 14.97 10.89 -11.21
C VAL A 379 15.17 9.41 -11.56
N GLY A 380 16.43 8.96 -11.54
CA GLY A 380 16.83 7.57 -11.78
C GLY A 380 16.98 7.24 -13.26
N ALA A 381 17.04 5.94 -13.58
CA ALA A 381 17.39 5.43 -14.91
C ALA A 381 16.48 5.93 -16.07
N ASN A 382 15.33 6.53 -15.76
CA ASN A 382 14.39 7.07 -16.74
C ASN A 382 14.59 8.55 -17.06
N ALA A 383 15.55 9.22 -16.40
CA ALA A 383 15.83 10.63 -16.60
C ALA A 383 16.59 10.85 -17.93
N SER A 384 15.87 10.68 -19.04
CA SER A 384 16.30 10.98 -20.39
C SER A 384 15.38 12.02 -21.01
N SER A 385 15.90 12.83 -21.93
CA SER A 385 15.06 13.76 -22.70
C SER A 385 14.26 13.06 -23.81
N GLU A 386 14.59 11.80 -24.12
CA GLU A 386 13.90 11.05 -25.15
C GLU A 386 12.48 10.70 -24.68
N GLY A 387 11.48 11.09 -25.47
CA GLY A 387 10.07 10.87 -25.11
C GLY A 387 9.44 11.95 -24.23
N ILE A 388 10.14 13.07 -23.99
CA ILE A 388 9.60 14.23 -23.26
C ILE A 388 9.41 15.41 -24.22
N ASP A 389 8.18 15.91 -24.30
CA ASP A 389 7.82 17.14 -24.99
C ASP A 389 7.66 18.26 -23.95
N VAL A 390 8.57 19.23 -23.96
CA VAL A 390 8.54 20.38 -23.01
C VAL A 390 7.88 21.56 -23.70
N LEU A 391 6.67 21.92 -23.25
CA LEU A 391 5.91 23.05 -23.80
C LEU A 391 6.06 24.32 -22.95
N ALA A 392 6.33 24.20 -21.65
CA ALA A 392 6.56 25.35 -20.77
C ALA A 392 7.37 24.99 -19.53
N GLY A 393 8.03 25.99 -18.94
CA GLY A 393 8.82 25.85 -17.71
C GLY A 393 10.13 25.11 -17.94
N SER A 394 10.52 24.27 -16.99
CA SER A 394 11.74 23.47 -17.08
C SER A 394 11.52 21.99 -16.77
N VAL A 395 12.42 21.17 -17.31
CA VAL A 395 12.60 19.76 -16.95
C VAL A 395 14.02 19.58 -16.43
N GLU A 396 14.15 18.94 -15.28
CA GLU A 396 15.42 18.58 -14.66
C GLU A 396 15.55 17.06 -14.64
N LEU A 397 16.61 16.56 -15.23
CA LEU A 397 16.88 15.13 -15.37
C LEU A 397 18.08 14.76 -14.51
N PHE A 398 17.84 13.86 -13.55
CA PHE A 398 18.84 13.30 -12.65
C PHE A 398 18.90 11.77 -12.89
N PRO A 399 19.73 11.31 -13.84
CA PRO A 399 19.91 9.89 -14.20
C PRO A 399 20.26 9.01 -13.00
N PHE A 400 20.92 9.62 -12.03
CA PHE A 400 21.17 9.05 -10.72
C PHE A 400 20.51 9.99 -9.72
N GLY A 401 19.49 9.51 -9.01
CA GLY A 401 18.86 10.29 -7.95
C GLY A 401 19.74 10.46 -6.72
N PRO A 402 19.18 10.91 -5.58
CA PRO A 402 19.76 10.55 -4.29
C PRO A 402 19.68 9.02 -4.19
N GLY A 403 20.73 8.36 -4.63
CA GLY A 403 20.84 6.92 -4.78
C GLY A 403 22.19 6.46 -4.28
N LEU A 404 22.33 5.14 -4.17
CA LEU A 404 23.59 4.54 -3.76
C LEU A 404 24.53 4.42 -4.98
N PRO A 405 25.81 4.11 -4.78
CA PRO A 405 26.67 3.74 -5.89
C PRO A 405 26.10 2.54 -6.67
N ASP A 406 26.16 2.59 -8.00
CA ASP A 406 25.46 1.64 -8.85
C ASP A 406 26.11 0.25 -8.84
N ASP A 407 27.41 0.16 -8.60
CA ASP A 407 28.21 -1.07 -8.69
C ASP A 407 28.51 -1.71 -7.33
N LEU A 408 27.74 -1.35 -6.28
CA LEU A 408 27.93 -1.86 -4.93
C LEU A 408 27.95 -3.40 -4.88
N GLN A 409 29.03 -3.94 -4.34
CA GLN A 409 29.13 -5.31 -3.87
C GLN A 409 28.70 -5.37 -2.40
N VAL A 410 27.50 -5.90 -2.16
CA VAL A 410 26.92 -6.04 -0.82
C VAL A 410 27.15 -7.47 -0.34
N TYR A 411 27.74 -7.67 0.84
CA TYR A 411 27.97 -8.98 1.46
C TYR A 411 27.03 -9.19 2.66
N PRO A 412 25.88 -9.90 2.48
CA PRO A 412 25.01 -10.26 3.59
C PRO A 412 25.64 -11.39 4.40
N SER A 413 26.23 -11.07 5.55
CA SER A 413 26.91 -12.01 6.44
C SER A 413 26.10 -12.24 7.71
N GLY A 414 26.00 -13.49 8.16
CA GLY A 414 25.26 -13.76 9.39
C GLY A 414 24.83 -15.20 9.57
N ASP A 415 23.79 -15.37 10.40
CA ASP A 415 23.31 -16.69 10.79
C ASP A 415 22.08 -17.18 9.99
N SER A 416 21.22 -18.00 10.61
CA SER A 416 19.99 -18.52 10.00
C SER A 416 18.98 -17.43 9.63
N ILE A 417 19.06 -16.24 10.25
CA ILE A 417 18.20 -15.10 9.91
C ILE A 417 18.65 -14.48 8.58
N THR A 418 19.96 -14.39 8.33
CA THR A 418 20.52 -13.95 7.03
C THR A 418 20.33 -15.01 5.94
N PHE A 419 20.51 -16.30 6.29
CA PHE A 419 20.20 -17.41 5.40
C PHE A 419 18.72 -17.40 4.96
N GLY A 420 17.81 -17.11 5.89
CA GLY A 420 16.36 -17.18 5.66
C GLY A 420 15.79 -18.56 6.04
N GLY A 421 16.14 -19.10 7.22
CA GLY A 421 15.77 -20.45 7.63
C GLY A 421 14.27 -20.75 7.66
N SER A 422 13.45 -19.70 7.72
CA SER A 422 11.98 -19.73 7.74
C SER A 422 11.31 -19.27 6.44
N ALA A 423 12.03 -18.53 5.59
CA ALA A 423 11.56 -18.00 4.32
C ALA A 423 12.77 -17.91 3.39
N PRO A 424 12.79 -18.63 2.26
CA PRO A 424 13.90 -18.57 1.31
C PRO A 424 14.29 -17.13 0.97
N ALA A 425 15.59 -16.85 0.83
CA ALA A 425 16.20 -15.53 0.72
C ALA A 425 16.16 -14.63 1.98
N GLY A 426 15.39 -14.94 3.02
CA GLY A 426 15.29 -14.09 4.22
C GLY A 426 14.96 -12.63 3.88
N TYR A 427 15.63 -11.67 4.52
CA TYR A 427 15.48 -10.25 4.20
C TYR A 427 16.10 -9.87 2.84
N ARG A 428 17.01 -10.68 2.28
CA ARG A 428 17.72 -10.39 1.02
C ARG A 428 16.77 -10.29 -0.16
N GLY A 429 15.72 -11.11 -0.17
CA GLY A 429 14.67 -11.06 -1.20
C GLY A 429 14.01 -9.68 -1.27
N ALA A 430 13.49 -9.21 -0.14
CA ALA A 430 12.85 -7.89 -0.05
C ALA A 430 13.86 -6.74 -0.22
N LEU A 431 15.08 -6.88 0.32
CA LEU A 431 16.12 -5.87 0.20
C LEU A 431 16.55 -5.69 -1.26
N ALA A 432 16.68 -6.77 -2.03
CA ALA A 432 17.02 -6.67 -3.45
C ALA A 432 15.97 -5.87 -4.23
N SER A 433 14.68 -6.08 -3.95
CA SER A 433 13.60 -5.31 -4.57
C SER A 433 13.64 -3.84 -4.19
N LEU A 434 14.07 -3.53 -2.95
CA LEU A 434 14.21 -2.15 -2.45
C LEU A 434 15.45 -1.44 -3.01
N LEU A 435 16.57 -2.15 -3.22
CA LEU A 435 17.82 -1.58 -3.75
C LEU A 435 17.81 -1.43 -5.27
N ALA A 436 17.14 -2.33 -6.01
CA ALA A 436 17.08 -2.28 -7.48
C ALA A 436 16.76 -0.89 -8.09
N PRO A 437 15.82 -0.08 -7.56
CA PRO A 437 15.57 1.26 -8.11
C PRO A 437 16.63 2.31 -7.75
N VAL A 438 17.42 2.12 -6.67
CA VAL A 438 18.35 3.13 -6.14
C VAL A 438 19.84 2.79 -6.31
N ALA A 439 20.14 1.57 -6.75
CA ALA A 439 21.47 1.14 -7.23
C ALA A 439 21.32 -0.02 -8.24
N PRO A 440 20.89 0.23 -9.49
CA PRO A 440 20.49 -0.84 -10.42
C PRO A 440 21.56 -1.90 -10.73
N GLY A 441 22.85 -1.56 -10.58
CA GLY A 441 23.97 -2.48 -10.84
C GLY A 441 24.46 -3.28 -9.63
N PHE A 442 23.87 -3.07 -8.43
CA PHE A 442 24.35 -3.67 -7.19
C PHE A 442 24.33 -5.20 -7.27
N ARG A 443 25.20 -5.87 -6.51
CA ARG A 443 25.23 -7.34 -6.45
C ARG A 443 25.43 -7.83 -5.04
N PHE A 444 24.66 -8.84 -4.66
CA PHE A 444 25.04 -9.65 -3.52
C PHE A 444 26.24 -10.55 -3.85
N VAL A 445 27.24 -10.50 -2.99
CA VAL A 445 28.44 -11.35 -3.01
C VAL A 445 28.46 -12.25 -1.77
N GLY A 446 29.30 -13.28 -1.78
CA GLY A 446 29.44 -14.23 -0.68
C GLY A 446 29.84 -15.64 -1.14
N ASP A 447 30.00 -16.54 -0.18
CA ASP A 447 30.47 -17.90 -0.41
C ASP A 447 29.36 -18.88 -0.81
N SER A 448 28.11 -18.60 -0.41
CA SER A 448 26.96 -19.49 -0.55
C SER A 448 25.92 -18.93 -1.53
N ARG A 449 25.20 -19.82 -2.22
CA ARG A 449 24.00 -19.51 -3.02
C ARG A 449 22.77 -20.29 -2.55
N VAL A 450 22.85 -20.94 -1.39
CA VAL A 450 21.84 -21.88 -0.92
C VAL A 450 20.61 -21.14 -0.39
N GLY A 451 19.42 -21.63 -0.71
CA GLY A 451 18.16 -20.97 -0.31
C GLY A 451 17.91 -19.62 -0.99
N PRO A 452 18.05 -19.50 -2.34
CA PRO A 452 17.95 -18.21 -3.03
C PRO A 452 16.51 -17.66 -3.11
N GLY A 453 15.50 -18.45 -2.79
CA GLY A 453 14.10 -18.06 -2.98
C GLY A 453 13.81 -17.71 -4.44
N THR A 454 13.28 -16.51 -4.67
CA THR A 454 12.97 -15.98 -6.00
C THR A 454 14.03 -15.00 -6.53
N LEU A 455 15.20 -14.90 -5.87
CA LEU A 455 16.27 -13.99 -6.30
C LEU A 455 16.84 -14.42 -7.67
N PRO A 456 17.08 -13.46 -8.58
CA PRO A 456 17.74 -13.74 -9.86
C PRO A 456 19.18 -14.22 -9.62
N ALA A 457 19.74 -14.95 -10.58
CA ALA A 457 21.00 -15.71 -10.42
C ALA A 457 22.18 -14.84 -9.93
N GLU A 458 22.25 -13.61 -10.40
CA GLU A 458 23.25 -12.61 -10.05
C GLU A 458 23.12 -12.08 -8.61
N GLN A 459 21.97 -12.23 -7.96
CA GLN A 459 21.70 -11.80 -6.58
C GLN A 459 21.68 -12.96 -5.57
N GLN A 460 22.05 -14.17 -5.96
CA GLN A 460 21.90 -15.33 -5.08
C GLN A 460 23.00 -15.47 -4.02
N ASN A 461 24.14 -14.80 -4.16
CA ASN A 461 25.25 -15.00 -3.23
C ASN A 461 24.95 -14.39 -1.84
N HIS A 462 25.46 -15.01 -0.78
CA HIS A 462 25.45 -14.48 0.58
C HIS A 462 26.46 -15.22 1.47
N GLY A 463 26.70 -14.69 2.67
CA GLY A 463 27.43 -15.31 3.78
C GLY A 463 26.55 -15.68 4.97
N GLY A 464 25.24 -15.83 4.77
CA GLY A 464 24.33 -16.37 5.79
C GLY A 464 24.46 -17.89 5.98
N HIS A 465 24.79 -18.32 7.21
CA HIS A 465 25.00 -19.72 7.59
C HIS A 465 24.23 -20.09 8.87
N SER A 466 23.31 -21.04 8.77
CA SER A 466 22.47 -21.43 9.90
C SER A 466 23.27 -21.89 11.11
N SER A 467 22.83 -21.50 12.30
CA SER A 467 23.45 -21.91 13.59
C SER A 467 24.87 -21.38 13.84
N PHE A 468 25.45 -20.60 12.93
CA PHE A 468 26.77 -20.00 13.14
C PHE A 468 26.68 -18.90 14.19
N SER A 469 27.72 -18.83 15.01
CA SER A 469 27.98 -17.77 15.98
C SER A 469 28.96 -16.75 15.41
N THR A 470 29.19 -15.68 16.17
CA THR A 470 30.19 -14.66 15.85
C THR A 470 31.58 -15.27 15.60
N TRP A 471 31.94 -16.28 16.41
CA TRP A 471 33.20 -16.99 16.32
C TRP A 471 33.34 -17.84 15.04
N ASP A 472 32.25 -18.49 14.60
CA ASP A 472 32.27 -19.28 13.37
C ASP A 472 32.51 -18.39 12.14
N ILE A 473 31.89 -17.20 12.12
CA ILE A 473 32.07 -16.23 11.04
C ILE A 473 33.51 -15.72 11.03
N GLU A 474 34.00 -15.22 12.18
CA GLU A 474 35.36 -14.66 12.32
C GLU A 474 36.43 -15.61 11.76
N ARG A 475 36.39 -16.88 12.13
CA ARG A 475 37.39 -17.89 11.72
C ARG A 475 37.27 -18.34 10.26
N ASN A 476 36.13 -18.12 9.62
CA ASN A 476 35.93 -18.48 8.21
C ASN A 476 36.19 -17.31 7.24
N LEU A 477 36.37 -16.07 7.70
CA LEU A 477 36.68 -14.94 6.82
C LEU A 477 38.00 -15.13 6.05
N ASP A 478 39.05 -15.60 6.74
CA ASP A 478 40.41 -15.80 6.21
C ASP A 478 40.98 -17.21 6.51
N GLY A 479 40.17 -18.07 7.12
CA GLY A 479 40.54 -19.43 7.53
C GLY A 479 39.39 -20.41 7.31
N LEU A 480 39.45 -21.57 7.96
CA LEU A 480 38.40 -22.60 7.88
C LEU A 480 38.04 -23.12 9.27
N ALA A 481 36.79 -22.90 9.68
CA ALA A 481 36.18 -23.50 10.86
C ALA A 481 35.03 -24.42 10.45
N THR A 482 35.03 -25.66 10.97
CA THR A 482 34.13 -26.75 10.57
C THR A 482 33.34 -27.34 11.72
N GLU A 483 33.52 -26.82 12.93
CA GLU A 483 33.02 -27.37 14.18
C GLU A 483 31.49 -27.41 14.18
N THR A 484 30.85 -26.29 13.84
CA THR A 484 29.38 -26.19 13.75
C THR A 484 28.82 -27.08 12.64
N PHE A 485 29.51 -27.18 11.50
CA PHE A 485 29.10 -28.07 10.41
C PHE A 485 29.23 -29.55 10.78
N ALA A 486 30.32 -29.94 11.45
CA ALA A 486 30.52 -31.29 11.94
C ALA A 486 29.36 -31.71 12.85
N GLN A 487 28.98 -30.82 13.78
CA GLN A 487 27.94 -31.08 14.75
C GLN A 487 26.56 -31.23 14.10
N TYR A 488 26.13 -30.27 13.29
CA TYR A 488 24.74 -30.22 12.83
C TYR A 488 24.54 -30.66 11.38
N GLY A 489 25.54 -30.47 10.52
CA GLY A 489 25.44 -30.73 9.08
C GLY A 489 24.38 -29.87 8.39
N GLY A 490 24.06 -30.24 7.15
CA GLY A 490 23.14 -29.49 6.30
C GLY A 490 23.87 -28.48 5.43
N THR A 491 23.34 -28.29 4.21
CA THR A 491 23.92 -27.37 3.22
C THR A 491 23.86 -25.91 3.64
N ASP A 492 22.97 -25.58 4.57
CA ASP A 492 22.83 -24.26 5.19
C ASP A 492 23.90 -23.98 6.25
N ARG A 493 24.77 -24.94 6.57
CA ARG A 493 25.84 -24.84 7.58
C ARG A 493 27.21 -25.23 7.04
N ASP A 494 27.32 -25.51 5.75
CA ASP A 494 28.61 -25.86 5.13
C ASP A 494 29.43 -24.58 4.96
N PRO A 495 30.64 -24.48 5.54
CA PRO A 495 31.46 -23.28 5.43
C PRO A 495 32.05 -23.08 4.01
N HIS A 496 31.77 -23.96 3.06
CA HIS A 496 32.23 -23.89 1.66
C HIS A 496 33.74 -23.66 1.52
N GLY A 497 34.52 -24.33 2.39
CA GLY A 497 35.97 -24.24 2.42
C GLY A 497 36.52 -23.03 3.18
N GLY A 498 35.68 -22.23 3.85
CA GLY A 498 36.12 -21.06 4.59
C GLY A 498 36.73 -20.02 3.64
N HIS A 499 37.67 -19.22 4.11
CA HIS A 499 38.37 -18.19 3.34
C HIS A 499 37.40 -17.32 2.53
N TRP A 500 36.34 -16.85 3.19
CA TRP A 500 35.24 -16.16 2.52
C TRP A 500 35.67 -14.85 1.88
N LEU A 501 36.55 -14.09 2.53
CA LEU A 501 37.09 -12.83 2.02
C LEU A 501 38.43 -13.00 1.31
N THR A 502 39.32 -13.86 1.81
CA THR A 502 40.64 -14.05 1.17
C THR A 502 40.58 -14.86 -0.12
N GLY A 503 39.50 -15.63 -0.33
CA GLY A 503 39.37 -16.54 -1.46
C GLY A 503 40.25 -17.80 -1.33
N LEU A 504 40.20 -18.63 -2.35
CA LEU A 504 40.96 -19.87 -2.50
C LEU A 504 41.72 -19.84 -3.83
N ASP A 505 43.05 -19.82 -3.78
CA ASP A 505 43.91 -19.81 -4.98
C ASP A 505 43.93 -21.17 -5.70
N ALA A 506 43.61 -22.25 -4.99
CA ALA A 506 43.61 -23.62 -5.48
C ALA A 506 42.42 -24.40 -4.88
N PRO A 507 42.01 -25.54 -5.48
CA PRO A 507 40.98 -26.37 -4.88
C PRO A 507 41.35 -26.79 -3.46
N LEU A 508 40.42 -26.64 -2.51
CA LEU A 508 40.58 -27.06 -1.13
C LEU A 508 39.75 -28.31 -0.87
N THR A 509 40.40 -29.39 -0.42
CA THR A 509 39.73 -30.58 0.10
C THR A 509 39.92 -30.66 1.60
N TYR A 510 38.82 -30.74 2.35
CA TYR A 510 38.85 -30.90 3.80
C TYR A 510 37.90 -32.02 4.25
N SER A 511 38.27 -32.71 5.33
CA SER A 511 37.46 -33.78 5.90
C SER A 511 36.81 -33.31 7.19
N VAL A 512 35.51 -33.56 7.30
CA VAL A 512 34.71 -33.20 8.47
C VAL A 512 34.34 -34.48 9.21
N PRO A 513 34.70 -34.61 10.50
CA PRO A 513 34.37 -35.78 11.30
C PRO A 513 32.87 -36.10 11.24
N GLY A 514 32.53 -37.34 10.86
CA GLY A 514 31.15 -37.80 10.77
C GLY A 514 30.34 -37.28 9.57
N ARG A 515 30.94 -36.47 8.67
CA ARG A 515 30.26 -35.89 7.50
C ARG A 515 30.92 -36.21 6.15
N GLY A 516 32.21 -36.52 6.14
CA GLY A 516 32.93 -36.94 4.93
C GLY A 516 33.94 -35.91 4.43
N SER A 517 34.36 -36.05 3.17
CA SER A 517 35.34 -35.16 2.53
C SER A 517 34.63 -34.24 1.53
N PHE A 518 34.95 -32.94 1.60
CA PHE A 518 34.36 -31.90 0.77
C PHE A 518 35.46 -31.23 -0.05
N THR A 519 35.19 -30.94 -1.32
CA THR A 519 36.13 -30.28 -2.22
C THR A 519 35.50 -29.05 -2.84
N TYR A 520 36.14 -27.91 -2.65
CA TYR A 520 35.74 -26.64 -3.25
C TYR A 520 36.81 -26.19 -4.24
N GLY A 521 36.38 -25.65 -5.39
CA GLY A 521 37.29 -25.11 -6.39
C GLY A 521 37.88 -23.76 -5.97
N PRO A 522 38.82 -23.20 -6.77
CA PRO A 522 39.33 -21.86 -6.54
C PRO A 522 38.21 -20.82 -6.55
N ARG A 523 38.33 -19.80 -5.69
CA ARG A 523 37.41 -18.67 -5.58
C ARG A 523 38.22 -17.39 -5.40
N ALA A 524 37.91 -16.34 -6.15
CA ALA A 524 38.59 -15.06 -5.99
C ALA A 524 38.37 -14.48 -4.58
N ALA A 525 39.34 -13.68 -4.10
CA ALA A 525 39.14 -12.84 -2.93
C ALA A 525 37.95 -11.89 -3.15
N LEU A 526 37.21 -11.63 -2.08
CA LEU A 526 36.09 -10.70 -2.08
C LEU A 526 36.51 -9.39 -1.40
N SER A 527 36.21 -8.27 -2.07
CA SER A 527 36.37 -6.92 -1.54
C SER A 527 35.02 -6.21 -1.66
N PRO A 528 34.01 -6.57 -0.84
CA PRO A 528 32.71 -5.92 -0.87
C PRO A 528 32.82 -4.46 -0.44
N ASP A 529 31.97 -3.61 -1.01
CA ASP A 529 31.82 -2.21 -0.60
C ASP A 529 30.98 -2.09 0.68
N VAL A 530 30.08 -3.05 0.91
CA VAL A 530 29.15 -3.06 2.05
C VAL A 530 29.12 -4.44 2.69
N VAL A 531 29.22 -4.51 4.02
CA VAL A 531 28.96 -5.73 4.79
C VAL A 531 27.70 -5.53 5.64
N LEU A 532 26.69 -6.38 5.45
CA LEU A 532 25.52 -6.41 6.34
C LEU A 532 25.75 -7.54 7.34
N LEU A 533 26.15 -7.21 8.57
CA LEU A 533 26.50 -8.17 9.60
C LEU A 533 25.33 -8.38 10.58
N LEU A 534 24.72 -9.56 10.56
CA LEU A 534 23.69 -9.96 11.52
C LEU A 534 24.02 -11.31 12.17
N VAL A 535 24.59 -11.24 13.36
CA VAL A 535 25.01 -12.43 14.12
C VAL A 535 24.88 -12.18 15.63
N GLY A 536 24.69 -13.25 16.41
CA GLY A 536 24.64 -13.19 17.86
C GLY A 536 23.49 -13.97 18.49
N ALA A 537 22.44 -14.29 17.72
CA ALA A 537 21.30 -15.06 18.23
C ALA A 537 21.75 -16.45 18.73
N ASN A 538 22.68 -17.08 18.02
CA ASN A 538 23.24 -18.38 18.41
C ASN A 538 24.20 -18.29 19.60
N ASP A 539 24.97 -17.21 19.71
CA ASP A 539 25.86 -16.91 20.85
C ASP A 539 25.07 -16.84 22.16
N LEU A 540 23.92 -16.15 22.13
CA LEU A 540 23.02 -16.01 23.27
C LEU A 540 22.36 -17.33 23.68
N PHE A 541 21.99 -18.19 22.72
CA PHE A 541 21.10 -19.33 23.00
C PHE A 541 21.75 -20.70 23.02
N ARG A 542 22.75 -20.96 22.18
CA ARG A 542 23.37 -22.31 22.13
C ARG A 542 24.50 -22.46 23.13
N LEU A 543 25.12 -21.35 23.53
CA LEU A 543 26.41 -21.38 24.22
C LEU A 543 26.34 -20.81 25.64
N ASN A 544 25.17 -20.27 26.06
CA ASN A 544 25.00 -19.51 27.31
C ASN A 544 26.13 -18.46 27.48
N TRP A 545 26.56 -17.88 26.35
CA TRP A 545 27.81 -17.14 26.27
C TRP A 545 27.71 -15.81 27.03
N ASP A 546 26.50 -15.28 27.20
CA ASP A 546 26.18 -14.09 27.99
C ASP A 546 26.50 -14.21 29.49
N GLN A 547 26.61 -15.44 30.01
CA GLN A 547 26.94 -15.72 31.41
C GLN A 547 28.40 -16.14 31.60
N GLN A 548 29.18 -16.22 30.52
CA GLN A 548 30.59 -16.59 30.58
C GLN A 548 31.45 -15.31 30.64
N THR A 549 32.27 -15.25 31.69
CA THR A 549 33.30 -14.22 31.84
C THR A 549 34.66 -14.90 31.89
N ASP A 550 35.60 -14.45 31.07
CA ASP A 550 37.01 -14.87 31.13
C ASP A 550 37.88 -13.71 31.67
N ALA A 551 39.20 -13.82 31.51
CA ALA A 551 40.16 -12.85 32.07
C ALA A 551 40.05 -11.43 31.48
N ASP A 552 39.50 -11.26 30.26
CA ASP A 552 39.34 -9.92 29.66
C ASP A 552 37.87 -9.48 29.59
N GLY A 553 36.96 -10.19 30.26
CA GLY A 553 35.58 -9.76 30.50
C GLY A 553 34.52 -10.68 29.91
N ASN A 554 33.50 -10.10 29.27
CA ASN A 554 32.40 -10.84 28.65
C ASN A 554 32.88 -11.46 27.34
N VAL A 555 32.84 -12.79 27.26
CA VAL A 555 33.43 -13.52 26.14
C VAL A 555 32.67 -13.25 24.82
N ALA A 556 31.36 -12.97 24.86
CA ALA A 556 30.59 -12.63 23.66
C ALA A 556 30.97 -11.24 23.12
N ARG A 557 31.25 -10.30 24.04
CA ARG A 557 31.78 -8.97 23.68
C ARG A 557 33.11 -9.08 22.94
N ARG A 558 34.01 -9.94 23.46
CA ARG A 558 35.31 -10.17 22.84
C ARG A 558 35.16 -10.71 21.42
N HIS A 559 34.39 -11.78 21.22
CA HIS A 559 34.23 -12.35 19.87
C HIS A 559 33.60 -11.37 18.88
N TYR A 560 32.64 -10.56 19.33
CA TYR A 560 32.07 -9.54 18.47
C TYR A 560 33.09 -8.45 18.13
N ARG A 561 33.91 -8.03 19.09
CA ARG A 561 35.02 -7.11 18.85
C ARG A 561 36.05 -7.71 17.89
N ASP A 562 36.51 -8.93 18.12
CA ASP A 562 37.49 -9.61 17.26
C ASP A 562 36.96 -9.74 15.83
N LEU A 563 35.67 -10.06 15.66
CA LEU A 563 35.04 -10.10 14.34
C LEU A 563 35.00 -8.71 13.69
N LEU A 564 34.62 -7.68 14.44
CA LEU A 564 34.53 -6.31 13.91
C LEU A 564 35.91 -5.78 13.51
N ASP A 565 36.90 -5.88 14.40
CA ASP A 565 38.29 -5.49 14.16
C ASP A 565 38.88 -6.22 12.94
N LYS A 566 38.55 -7.50 12.78
CA LYS A 566 39.00 -8.30 11.63
C LYS A 566 38.37 -7.83 10.34
N LEU A 567 37.06 -7.54 10.34
CA LEU A 567 36.38 -7.00 9.17
C LEU A 567 36.93 -5.63 8.78
N THR A 568 37.11 -4.70 9.73
CA THR A 568 37.67 -3.36 9.45
C THR A 568 39.13 -3.41 9.01
N THR A 569 39.90 -4.39 9.50
CA THR A 569 41.28 -4.63 9.05
C THR A 569 41.33 -5.19 7.63
N MET A 570 40.47 -6.16 7.31
CA MET A 570 40.47 -6.81 6.00
C MET A 570 39.81 -5.95 4.92
N LEU A 571 38.86 -5.09 5.30
CA LEU A 571 38.04 -4.27 4.43
C LEU A 571 38.03 -2.80 4.89
N PRO A 572 39.18 -2.11 4.88
CA PRO A 572 39.30 -0.76 5.45
C PRO A 572 38.44 0.29 4.74
N ASP A 573 38.09 0.05 3.47
CA ASP A 573 37.29 0.98 2.67
C ASP A 573 35.79 0.68 2.71
N ALA A 574 35.38 -0.49 3.21
CA ALA A 574 33.99 -0.95 3.20
C ALA A 574 33.18 -0.38 4.37
N ASP A 575 31.90 -0.14 4.11
CA ASP A 575 30.94 0.25 5.14
C ASP A 575 30.31 -1.00 5.78
N ILE A 576 30.56 -1.19 7.08
CA ILE A 576 30.07 -2.33 7.85
C ILE A 576 28.82 -1.92 8.62
N PHE A 577 27.67 -2.42 8.19
CA PHE A 577 26.40 -2.22 8.88
C PHE A 577 26.15 -3.38 9.84
N ALA A 578 26.34 -3.13 11.14
CA ALA A 578 26.13 -4.07 12.22
C ALA A 578 24.67 -4.05 12.69
N GLY A 579 23.95 -5.13 12.43
CA GLY A 579 22.55 -5.30 12.80
C GLY A 579 22.38 -5.69 14.25
N ALA A 580 21.57 -4.93 14.99
CA ALA A 580 21.03 -5.38 16.27
C ALA A 580 20.20 -6.66 16.07
N VAL A 581 20.30 -7.62 16.99
CA VAL A 581 19.56 -8.88 16.90
C VAL A 581 18.06 -8.61 17.09
N THR A 582 17.22 -9.18 16.21
CA THR A 582 15.75 -9.08 16.26
C THR A 582 15.18 -9.62 17.59
N PRO A 583 13.98 -9.19 18.02
CA PRO A 583 13.40 -9.74 19.24
C PRO A 583 12.99 -11.19 19.04
N TYR A 584 12.80 -11.91 20.15
CA TYR A 584 12.19 -13.23 20.14
C TYR A 584 10.66 -13.09 20.20
N ASN A 585 9.97 -14.09 19.65
CA ASN A 585 8.51 -14.21 19.69
C ASN A 585 8.01 -14.63 21.09
N ASN A 586 8.24 -13.75 22.06
CA ASN A 586 7.81 -13.88 23.45
C ASN A 586 7.60 -12.49 24.06
N ALA A 587 7.17 -12.42 25.33
CA ALA A 587 6.97 -11.15 26.00
C ALA A 587 8.28 -10.33 26.00
N SER A 588 8.20 -9.01 25.79
CA SER A 588 9.38 -8.13 25.84
C SER A 588 10.12 -8.21 27.18
N THR A 589 9.41 -8.56 28.26
CA THR A 589 9.95 -8.78 29.60
C THR A 589 10.45 -10.21 29.84
N SER A 590 10.57 -11.05 28.81
CA SER A 590 11.15 -12.39 28.94
C SER A 590 12.65 -12.34 29.28
N ALA A 591 13.23 -13.44 29.74
CA ALA A 591 14.68 -13.48 29.99
C ALA A 591 15.46 -13.38 28.68
N GLU A 592 14.93 -13.99 27.64
CA GLU A 592 15.41 -14.00 26.26
C GLU A 592 15.49 -12.57 25.69
N ASN A 593 14.38 -11.82 25.71
CA ASN A 593 14.38 -10.45 25.18
C ASN A 593 15.21 -9.49 26.05
N ARG A 594 15.35 -9.73 27.36
CA ARG A 594 16.32 -8.99 28.20
C ARG A 594 17.77 -9.25 27.78
N ARG A 595 18.13 -10.49 27.43
CA ARG A 595 19.46 -10.84 26.93
C ARG A 595 19.74 -10.22 25.57
N VAL A 596 18.77 -10.27 24.66
CA VAL A 596 18.85 -9.59 23.36
C VAL A 596 19.05 -8.08 23.55
N ALA A 597 18.29 -7.44 24.44
CA ALA A 597 18.47 -6.02 24.72
C ALA A 597 19.88 -5.70 25.25
N ALA A 598 20.42 -6.50 26.17
CA ALA A 598 21.79 -6.33 26.67
C ALA A 598 22.84 -6.55 25.58
N TYR A 599 22.64 -7.54 24.71
CA TYR A 599 23.53 -7.82 23.58
C TYR A 599 23.50 -6.70 22.53
N ASN A 600 22.32 -6.18 22.21
CA ASN A 600 22.18 -5.06 21.29
C ASN A 600 22.78 -3.77 21.83
N ALA A 601 22.68 -3.53 23.15
CA ALA A 601 23.39 -2.42 23.79
C ALA A 601 24.92 -2.58 23.67
N MET A 602 25.44 -3.80 23.84
CA MET A 602 26.86 -4.09 23.63
C MET A 602 27.29 -3.87 22.17
N ILE A 603 26.50 -4.32 21.18
CA ILE A 603 26.79 -4.05 19.76
C ILE A 603 26.85 -2.53 19.52
N ALA A 604 25.86 -1.78 20.02
CA ALA A 604 25.81 -0.34 19.87
C ALA A 604 27.06 0.36 20.46
N GLU A 605 27.53 -0.09 21.63
CA GLU A 605 28.78 0.40 22.22
C GLU A 605 30.00 0.10 21.34
N LEU A 606 30.15 -1.14 20.86
CA LEU A 606 31.29 -1.53 20.03
C LEU A 606 31.32 -0.79 18.69
N VAL A 607 30.15 -0.63 18.06
CA VAL A 607 30.00 0.15 16.84
C VAL A 607 30.34 1.62 17.08
N ALA A 608 29.88 2.20 18.19
CA ALA A 608 30.22 3.58 18.55
C ALA A 608 31.72 3.76 18.83
N GLU A 609 32.38 2.79 19.46
CA GLU A 609 33.83 2.78 19.65
C GLU A 609 34.59 2.74 18.32
N ALA A 610 34.21 1.84 17.41
CA ALA A 610 34.77 1.72 16.06
C ALA A 610 34.59 3.01 15.24
N ALA A 611 33.37 3.54 15.20
CA ALA A 611 33.06 4.80 14.52
C ALA A 611 33.87 5.98 15.10
N ALA A 612 34.02 6.05 16.43
CA ALA A 612 34.86 7.07 17.08
C ALA A 612 36.36 6.92 16.76
N ALA A 613 36.81 5.72 16.41
CA ALA A 613 38.15 5.46 15.89
C ALA A 613 38.31 5.80 14.40
N GLY A 614 37.24 6.24 13.73
CA GLY A 614 37.23 6.60 12.31
C GLY A 614 36.97 5.43 11.36
N GLU A 615 36.60 4.26 11.90
CA GLU A 615 36.19 3.12 11.08
C GLU A 615 34.76 3.34 10.54
N LYS A 616 34.47 2.81 9.35
CA LYS A 616 33.17 2.94 8.69
C LYS A 616 32.18 1.88 9.19
N VAL A 617 31.82 1.97 10.46
CA VAL A 617 30.93 1.01 11.11
C VAL A 617 29.65 1.71 11.57
N HIS A 618 28.51 1.14 11.17
CA HIS A 618 27.18 1.72 11.34
C HIS A 618 26.24 0.77 12.06
N LEU A 619 25.48 1.27 13.04
CA LEU A 619 24.51 0.46 13.76
C LEU A 619 23.17 0.47 13.01
N VAL A 620 22.59 -0.72 12.80
CA VAL A 620 21.23 -0.86 12.24
C VAL A 620 20.31 -1.47 13.28
N ASP A 621 19.32 -0.72 13.72
CA ASP A 621 18.34 -1.20 14.69
C ASP A 621 17.31 -2.12 14.01
N LEU A 622 17.44 -3.43 14.23
CA LEU A 622 16.46 -4.43 13.79
C LEU A 622 15.60 -4.95 14.94
N ASN A 623 15.58 -4.25 16.08
CA ASN A 623 14.91 -4.69 17.31
C ASN A 623 13.81 -3.74 17.76
N THR A 624 14.12 -2.46 17.94
CA THR A 624 13.18 -1.49 18.48
C THR A 624 12.04 -1.27 17.50
N GLY A 625 10.79 -1.36 17.98
CA GLY A 625 9.63 -1.15 17.14
C GLY A 625 9.41 -2.24 16.08
N TYR A 626 10.00 -3.42 16.24
CA TYR A 626 9.75 -4.56 15.36
C TYR A 626 8.25 -4.89 15.27
N THR A 627 7.68 -4.81 14.07
CA THR A 627 6.25 -5.08 13.82
C THR A 627 6.00 -6.35 12.99
N GLY A 628 7.05 -7.13 12.70
CA GLY A 628 6.96 -8.36 11.93
C GLY A 628 6.33 -9.52 12.69
N GLY A 629 5.89 -10.54 11.97
CA GLY A 629 5.53 -11.83 12.55
C GLY A 629 6.73 -12.78 12.59
N PHE A 630 6.54 -13.94 13.23
CA PHE A 630 7.53 -15.00 13.34
C PHE A 630 6.92 -16.34 12.92
N VAL A 631 7.71 -17.21 12.33
CA VAL A 631 7.27 -18.60 12.06
C VAL A 631 7.51 -19.53 13.25
N ASP A 632 8.49 -19.19 14.08
CA ASP A 632 8.85 -19.91 15.29
C ASP A 632 9.19 -18.91 16.42
N THR A 633 10.00 -19.32 17.39
CA THR A 633 10.38 -18.46 18.52
C THR A 633 11.42 -17.39 18.17
N LEU A 634 12.13 -17.54 17.04
CA LEU A 634 13.28 -16.74 16.65
C LEU A 634 13.14 -16.16 15.23
N HIS A 635 12.76 -16.98 14.25
CA HIS A 635 12.87 -16.60 12.85
C HIS A 635 11.69 -15.74 12.40
N PRO A 636 11.97 -14.57 11.81
CA PRO A 636 10.96 -13.73 11.16
C PRO A 636 10.15 -14.50 10.12
N ASP A 637 8.90 -14.11 9.94
CA ASP A 637 8.12 -14.45 8.76
C ASP A 637 8.41 -13.49 7.59
N ALA A 638 7.69 -13.61 6.48
CA ALA A 638 7.87 -12.75 5.32
C ALA A 638 7.65 -11.25 5.65
N ALA A 639 6.69 -10.92 6.52
CA ALA A 639 6.43 -9.54 6.92
C ALA A 639 7.57 -8.99 7.80
N GLY A 640 8.11 -9.83 8.69
CA GLY A 640 9.29 -9.50 9.49
C GLY A 640 10.55 -9.28 8.67
N TYR A 641 10.86 -10.16 7.72
CA TYR A 641 11.97 -9.96 6.79
C TYR A 641 11.80 -8.71 5.91
N GLY A 642 10.56 -8.42 5.48
CA GLY A 642 10.26 -7.18 4.77
C GLY A 642 10.47 -5.93 5.63
N TRP A 643 10.18 -5.99 6.93
CA TRP A 643 10.48 -4.90 7.86
C TRP A 643 11.99 -4.71 8.02
N MET A 644 12.75 -5.79 8.21
CA MET A 644 14.22 -5.72 8.31
C MET A 644 14.86 -5.15 7.05
N ALA A 645 14.41 -5.57 5.86
CA ALA A 645 14.91 -5.06 4.59
C ALA A 645 14.78 -3.54 4.47
N ARG A 646 13.69 -2.96 4.98
CA ARG A 646 13.51 -1.49 5.01
C ARG A 646 14.51 -0.80 5.93
N GLN A 647 14.82 -1.39 7.10
CA GLN A 647 15.81 -0.81 8.01
C GLN A 647 17.22 -0.85 7.41
N TRP A 648 17.59 -1.97 6.78
CA TRP A 648 18.86 -2.08 6.06
C TRP A 648 18.98 -1.05 4.94
N GLN A 649 17.95 -0.94 4.09
CA GLN A 649 17.92 0.06 3.02
C GLN A 649 18.03 1.48 3.58
N ALA A 650 17.24 1.81 4.61
CA ALA A 650 17.25 3.15 5.20
C ALA A 650 18.63 3.52 5.74
N ALA A 651 19.31 2.59 6.43
CA ALA A 651 20.67 2.80 6.92
C ALA A 651 21.66 2.99 5.76
N MET A 652 21.61 2.14 4.73
CA MET A 652 22.47 2.30 3.55
C MET A 652 22.25 3.65 2.89
N MET A 653 21.00 4.08 2.71
CA MET A 653 20.69 5.40 2.15
C MET A 653 21.18 6.54 3.03
N SER A 654 21.14 6.41 4.35
CA SER A 654 21.65 7.45 5.28
C SER A 654 23.14 7.68 5.10
N GLU A 655 23.93 6.61 4.99
CA GLU A 655 25.38 6.68 5.07
C GLU A 655 26.06 6.76 3.69
N LEU A 656 25.44 6.18 2.66
CA LEU A 656 26.07 5.97 1.36
C LEU A 656 25.37 6.71 0.21
N ALA A 657 24.23 7.38 0.46
CA ALA A 657 23.58 8.12 -0.61
C ALA A 657 24.53 9.17 -1.16
N ARG A 658 24.60 9.25 -2.48
CA ARG A 658 25.30 10.33 -3.15
C ARG A 658 24.71 11.67 -2.70
N PRO A 659 25.54 12.71 -2.49
CA PRO A 659 25.03 14.04 -2.22
C PRO A 659 24.05 14.47 -3.32
N ALA A 660 23.00 15.18 -2.93
CA ALA A 660 22.06 15.74 -3.89
C ALA A 660 22.80 16.75 -4.77
N VAL A 661 22.82 16.49 -6.08
CA VAL A 661 23.38 17.43 -7.05
C VAL A 661 22.32 18.49 -7.35
N GLU A 662 22.71 19.76 -7.27
CA GLU A 662 21.82 20.87 -7.63
C GLU A 662 21.58 20.91 -9.16
N PRO A 663 20.38 21.27 -9.62
CA PRO A 663 20.09 21.40 -11.05
C PRO A 663 20.92 22.52 -11.68
N LEU A 664 21.18 22.41 -12.98
CA LEU A 664 21.82 23.49 -13.73
C LEU A 664 20.83 24.66 -13.89
N GLU A 665 21.19 25.83 -13.36
CA GLU A 665 20.40 27.04 -13.51
C GLU A 665 20.47 27.56 -14.95
N VAL A 666 19.33 27.61 -15.63
CA VAL A 666 19.23 28.13 -17.00
C VAL A 666 18.82 29.61 -16.97
N ASN A 667 19.80 30.51 -16.91
CA ASN A 667 19.57 31.96 -16.95
C ASN A 667 19.73 32.54 -18.36
N ALA A 668 18.88 32.10 -19.29
CA ALA A 668 18.97 32.52 -20.69
C ALA A 668 18.26 33.85 -20.95
N SER A 669 18.93 34.78 -21.62
CA SER A 669 18.34 36.01 -22.13
C SER A 669 18.11 35.90 -23.64
N VAL A 670 16.87 36.09 -24.08
CA VAL A 670 16.49 36.08 -25.49
C VAL A 670 16.07 37.48 -25.93
N SER A 671 16.58 37.92 -27.08
CA SER A 671 16.27 39.23 -27.65
C SER A 671 16.11 39.14 -29.17
N SER A 672 15.36 40.06 -29.75
CA SER A 672 15.21 40.19 -31.19
C SER A 672 15.70 41.56 -31.66
N ARG A 673 16.30 41.65 -32.86
CA ARG A 673 16.73 42.92 -33.47
C ARG A 673 16.63 42.89 -34.99
N CYS A 674 16.60 44.07 -35.63
CA CYS A 674 16.66 44.17 -37.09
C CYS A 674 18.10 44.27 -37.60
N ALA A 675 18.43 43.48 -38.62
CA ALA A 675 19.70 43.54 -39.34
C ALA A 675 19.44 43.34 -40.84
N GLY A 676 19.78 44.33 -41.66
CA GLY A 676 19.56 44.26 -43.11
C GLY A 676 18.09 44.11 -43.52
N GLY A 677 17.16 44.73 -42.78
CA GLY A 677 15.72 44.62 -43.01
C GLY A 677 15.11 43.27 -42.63
N LYS A 678 15.83 42.42 -41.88
CA LYS A 678 15.33 41.13 -41.38
C LYS A 678 15.46 41.05 -39.86
N ALA A 679 14.53 40.37 -39.22
CA ALA A 679 14.59 40.07 -37.80
C ALA A 679 15.69 39.04 -37.52
N VAL A 680 16.41 39.21 -36.42
CA VAL A 680 17.44 38.30 -35.91
C VAL A 680 17.08 37.98 -34.46
N LEU A 681 17.07 36.70 -34.11
CA LEU A 681 16.82 36.22 -32.76
C LEU A 681 18.16 35.87 -32.10
N ALA A 682 18.51 36.54 -31.02
CA ALA A 682 19.75 36.35 -30.28
C ALA A 682 19.47 35.77 -28.89
N VAL A 683 20.23 34.75 -28.52
CA VAL A 683 20.17 34.09 -27.21
C VAL A 683 21.56 34.11 -26.57
N LYS A 684 21.59 34.34 -25.26
CA LYS A 684 22.78 34.28 -24.42
C LYS A 684 22.46 33.53 -23.14
N THR A 685 23.31 32.59 -22.76
CA THR A 685 23.17 31.83 -21.49
C THR A 685 24.54 31.78 -20.80
N PRO A 686 24.68 32.33 -19.59
CA PRO A 686 25.88 32.18 -18.78
C PRO A 686 25.96 30.78 -18.18
N ASN A 687 27.17 30.27 -18.00
CA ASN A 687 27.42 29.13 -17.12
C ASN A 687 27.62 29.64 -15.68
N LEU A 688 26.63 29.38 -14.83
CA LEU A 688 26.67 29.75 -13.41
C LEU A 688 27.13 28.60 -12.49
N SER A 689 27.33 27.39 -13.03
CA SER A 689 27.84 26.27 -12.24
C SER A 689 29.36 26.35 -12.07
N ASP A 690 29.88 25.50 -11.18
CA ASP A 690 31.30 25.31 -10.91
C ASP A 690 31.98 24.29 -11.85
N ALA A 691 31.19 23.63 -12.71
CA ALA A 691 31.66 22.66 -13.69
C ALA A 691 31.50 23.19 -15.13
N PRO A 692 32.33 22.75 -16.09
CA PRO A 692 32.08 23.00 -17.50
C PRO A 692 30.73 22.42 -17.95
N VAL A 693 29.98 23.18 -18.73
CA VAL A 693 28.65 22.78 -19.23
C VAL A 693 28.60 22.77 -20.75
N SER A 694 27.82 21.86 -21.32
CA SER A 694 27.41 21.94 -22.73
C SER A 694 26.05 22.64 -22.81
N ILE A 695 25.94 23.65 -23.69
CA ILE A 695 24.69 24.42 -23.89
C ILE A 695 24.21 24.22 -25.32
N THR A 696 22.97 23.80 -25.49
CA THR A 696 22.30 23.68 -26.79
C THR A 696 21.08 24.58 -26.85
N TYR A 697 20.96 25.32 -27.95
CA TYR A 697 19.79 26.13 -28.29
C TYR A 697 19.03 25.48 -29.43
N GLU A 698 17.72 25.36 -29.28
CA GLU A 698 16.82 24.90 -30.32
C GLU A 698 15.68 25.89 -30.52
N SER A 699 15.48 26.31 -31.78
CA SER A 699 14.42 27.23 -32.18
C SER A 699 13.82 26.81 -33.51
N ALA A 700 12.71 27.42 -33.90
CA ALA A 700 12.13 27.24 -35.24
C ALA A 700 13.09 27.59 -36.40
N PHE A 701 14.19 28.29 -36.12
CA PHE A 701 15.19 28.72 -37.12
C PHE A 701 16.47 27.88 -37.12
N GLY A 702 16.56 26.86 -36.26
CA GLY A 702 17.65 25.89 -36.22
C GLY A 702 18.19 25.64 -34.81
N THR A 703 19.22 24.80 -34.76
CA THR A 703 19.86 24.31 -33.54
C THR A 703 21.33 24.73 -33.48
N LYS A 704 21.83 25.11 -32.30
CA LYS A 704 23.24 25.43 -32.08
C LYS A 704 23.72 24.91 -30.72
N SER A 705 24.83 24.16 -30.72
CA SER A 705 25.48 23.66 -29.51
C SER A 705 26.85 24.30 -29.27
N PHE A 706 27.17 24.46 -27.99
CA PHE A 706 28.43 24.93 -27.42
C PHE A 706 28.89 23.90 -26.38
N PRO A 707 29.84 23.01 -26.74
CA PRO A 707 30.44 22.13 -25.74
C PRO A 707 31.39 22.93 -24.85
N ASP A 708 31.56 22.48 -23.60
CA ASP A 708 32.65 22.91 -22.71
C ASP A 708 32.68 24.42 -22.38
N VAL A 709 31.52 25.03 -22.15
CA VAL A 709 31.41 26.41 -21.65
C VAL A 709 31.90 26.42 -20.19
N GLN A 710 33.03 27.08 -19.95
CA GLN A 710 33.67 27.10 -18.63
C GLN A 710 32.84 27.87 -17.58
N PRO A 711 33.02 27.57 -16.28
CA PRO A 711 32.42 28.36 -15.19
C PRO A 711 32.67 29.87 -15.37
N GLY A 712 31.60 30.66 -15.31
CA GLY A 712 31.65 32.12 -15.48
C GLY A 712 31.64 32.62 -16.93
N ASP A 713 31.84 31.74 -17.93
CA ASP A 713 31.70 32.09 -19.35
C ASP A 713 30.23 32.06 -19.80
N ASN A 714 29.98 32.34 -21.09
CA ASN A 714 28.63 32.28 -21.66
C ASN A 714 28.64 31.73 -23.09
N ALA A 715 27.56 31.02 -23.43
CA ALA A 715 27.20 30.73 -24.82
C ALA A 715 26.39 31.90 -25.40
N PHE A 716 26.65 32.23 -26.66
CA PHE A 716 25.91 33.25 -27.40
C PHE A 716 25.71 32.83 -28.86
N HIS A 717 24.47 32.92 -29.34
CA HIS A 717 24.15 32.70 -30.75
C HIS A 717 23.09 33.68 -31.26
N ALA A 718 23.16 34.00 -32.54
CA ALA A 718 22.17 34.81 -33.24
C ALA A 718 21.64 34.07 -34.48
N PHE A 719 20.39 33.62 -34.42
CA PHE A 719 19.69 32.95 -35.50
C PHE A 719 19.19 33.98 -36.53
N SER A 720 19.51 33.74 -37.80
CA SER A 720 18.92 34.48 -38.91
C SER A 720 17.52 33.95 -39.20
N THR A 721 16.48 34.72 -38.89
CA THR A 721 15.09 34.30 -39.10
C THR A 721 14.65 34.35 -40.56
N ARG A 722 15.33 35.18 -41.39
CA ARG A 722 15.01 35.48 -42.80
C ARG A 722 13.62 36.14 -43.02
N VAL A 723 12.90 36.49 -41.97
CA VAL A 723 11.60 37.17 -42.03
C VAL A 723 11.74 38.65 -41.65
N THR A 724 10.80 39.48 -42.12
CA THR A 724 10.65 40.89 -41.68
C THR A 724 9.80 40.99 -40.42
N GLU A 725 8.82 40.09 -40.28
CA GLU A 725 7.92 39.96 -39.14
C GLU A 725 8.20 38.64 -38.40
N LEU A 726 8.77 38.75 -37.21
CA LEU A 726 8.97 37.65 -36.27
C LEU A 726 7.85 37.71 -35.21
N PRO A 727 6.95 36.72 -35.13
CA PRO A 727 5.99 36.66 -34.03
C PRO A 727 6.69 36.35 -32.70
N ALA A 728 6.02 36.60 -31.58
CA ALA A 728 6.45 36.04 -30.31
C ALA A 728 6.36 34.50 -30.39
N GLY A 729 7.29 33.82 -29.75
CA GLY A 729 7.37 32.36 -29.77
C GLY A 729 8.29 31.87 -28.67
N GLU A 730 8.85 30.68 -28.83
CA GLU A 730 9.67 30.03 -27.79
C GLU A 730 11.01 29.52 -28.34
N LEU A 731 11.97 29.37 -27.45
CA LEU A 731 13.28 28.78 -27.70
C LEU A 731 13.63 27.85 -26.54
N THR A 732 14.07 26.62 -26.86
CA THR A 732 14.50 25.64 -25.87
C THR A 732 15.99 25.76 -25.63
N VAL A 733 16.38 25.80 -24.35
CA VAL A 733 17.77 25.76 -23.89
C VAL A 733 18.00 24.48 -23.12
N THR A 734 18.93 23.65 -23.59
CA THR A 734 19.36 22.43 -22.90
C THR A 734 20.78 22.63 -22.39
N MET A 735 20.96 22.51 -21.07
CA MET A 735 22.26 22.52 -20.41
C MET A 735 22.57 21.13 -19.86
N THR A 736 23.79 20.64 -20.11
CA THR A 736 24.27 19.36 -19.57
C THR A 736 25.64 19.51 -18.95
N ALA A 737 25.89 18.78 -17.85
CA ALA A 737 27.17 18.79 -17.13
C ALA A 737 27.43 17.44 -16.48
N ASN A 738 28.70 17.17 -16.15
CA ASN A 738 29.05 16.11 -15.20
C ASN A 738 29.47 16.78 -13.89
N VAL A 739 28.63 16.68 -12.87
CA VAL A 739 28.90 17.24 -11.53
C VAL A 739 29.11 16.07 -10.58
N GLU A 740 30.27 16.00 -9.93
CA GLU A 740 30.64 14.90 -9.03
C GLU A 740 30.49 13.49 -9.65
N GLY A 741 30.80 13.39 -10.95
CA GLY A 741 30.66 12.15 -11.72
C GLY A 741 29.23 11.80 -12.13
N GLN A 742 28.25 12.68 -11.85
CA GLN A 742 26.85 12.52 -12.25
C GLN A 742 26.52 13.38 -13.46
N PRO A 743 26.07 12.81 -14.59
CA PRO A 743 25.51 13.57 -15.69
C PRO A 743 24.18 14.19 -15.23
N ILE A 744 24.05 15.50 -15.34
CA ILE A 744 22.80 16.22 -15.08
C ILE A 744 22.37 16.98 -16.34
N THR A 745 21.06 17.10 -16.55
CA THR A 745 20.50 17.86 -17.67
C THR A 745 19.35 18.74 -17.20
N THR A 746 19.37 20.02 -17.57
CA THR A 746 18.23 20.92 -17.44
C THR A 746 17.79 21.38 -18.82
N ILE A 747 16.50 21.23 -19.11
CA ILE A 747 15.84 21.73 -20.33
C ILE A 747 14.90 22.84 -19.90
N SER A 748 14.97 24.01 -20.54
CA SER A 748 14.09 25.13 -20.23
C SER A 748 13.54 25.74 -21.52
N VAL A 749 12.24 26.01 -21.52
CA VAL A 749 11.56 26.76 -22.58
C VAL A 749 11.53 28.24 -22.19
N VAL A 750 12.07 29.07 -23.07
CA VAL A 750 12.24 30.51 -22.83
C VAL A 750 11.50 31.29 -23.90
N GLU A 751 10.74 32.31 -23.48
CA GLU A 751 10.00 33.17 -24.40
C GLU A 751 10.95 33.96 -25.33
N SER A 752 10.56 34.07 -26.59
CA SER A 752 11.23 34.87 -27.60
C SER A 752 10.34 36.05 -28.03
N PRO A 753 10.87 37.29 -28.00
CA PRO A 753 10.06 38.47 -28.27
C PRO A 753 9.81 38.69 -29.77
N ALA A 754 8.59 39.13 -30.10
CA ALA A 754 8.21 39.54 -31.45
C ALA A 754 9.09 40.69 -31.99
N ARG A 755 9.20 40.81 -33.32
CA ARG A 755 9.93 41.90 -34.00
C ARG A 755 9.40 42.17 -35.41
N SER A 756 9.06 43.43 -35.66
CA SER A 756 8.86 43.97 -37.01
C SER A 756 10.13 44.72 -37.48
N CYS A 757 10.52 44.52 -38.73
CA CYS A 757 11.68 45.14 -39.38
C CYS A 757 11.34 45.81 -40.72
N ASP A 758 10.07 46.11 -40.95
CA ASP A 758 9.56 46.85 -42.10
C ASP A 758 9.91 48.34 -42.05
#